data_AF-W2NJC0-F1
#
_entry.id   AF-W2NJC0-F1
#
_cell.length_a   1.000
_cell.length_b   1.000
_cell.length_c   1.000
_cell.angle_alpha   90.00
_cell.angle_beta   90.00
_cell.angle_gamma   90.00
#
_symmetry.space_group_name_H-M   'P 1'
#
loop_
_entity.id
_entity.type
_entity.pdbx_description
1 polymer ?
#
loop_
_entity_poly.entity_id
_entity_poly.type
_entity_poly.pdbx_seq_one_letter_code
_entity_poly.pdbx_strand_id
1 'polypeptide(L)'
;MENHGARWAAAFGLQGDALVAQRERYERLKQHMVFQIDAAGITDPLTVLATANGSTSNSSSSWSQYFTDETLLEEINTDLERLYPAGNESFFQNELYLSTLRHVLFVWCRLHPDVAYRQGMHDVAAVVLYAFLYTTKDGNTEGDSAKKLPEHAEADTFLVFEAVMLFLKPFYEIVKTRHGTSCENEDSNRLFASFSLKGNENDNGVNTKGAQKKQPALHQLCHHIQYELLQQKDPQLYYHLQNLEIVPETYCLRWIRLLFAREYALKELLWIWDAMILDNTRADVIFPVINMTDKSDNDLLQLPKLISKNEDASWIGFPLLRYICVARLLQLSSQLRQSDNTGCLRLLMRAYQEEELDGEQNRAIELIKFARILRDPMTEETQQCEDGEKDCDGESRSVEVVQFQEGSLGIILTAAGAQYEDRLAVKSFTRDPTAIGGVGQAEASGKVRLGDLLQSINGVPIIGVTTEEVKRRLQLIDRPVYIGFCHCSDAFGNENTAASDGSEAVEVSDAAESSPRSDTALSELVLPVFLPGELCYANVETSMQRLVLSHDGSCLSHYISGKLFITNYRCFFTRLLGRGEIDWQIPVLSIASIDRIDPHASATTGPASLSVENAQVALGFAPDDSFKVVIRCKDTQVARLSITDQSEYSKLVKCLSFLAFPSSLLEAFCFAYSPTVAPSEEVQFDIRQEYKRIGLLSFPEHLRCIDQSSQYTLCETYPRHLIVPADISDVRLKAAAAFRAHQRLPVVSWIHPSNGATIVRSSQPLVGLKSARSGEDELLVTLSCCSTNKKAFGRYVIMDARSQLAAVGNKALGKGTEISSNYRGAKLIFMNVENIHSVRQSQVSLAAIFEPKKSASEDTSSSFYGRIDSSGWLRHVRLVLKASVELAHTVHNGMSVLTHCSDGWDRTAQMVALAALMLDPYYRTLRGFQVLVEKEWCAFGHQFALRCGHARSDVSNEQRSPVFLLWLDCVWQYIRQYPTECEFNESFLLALADHVYSCKFGTFMFDCERQR
;
A
#
# COMPACT_ATOMS: atom_id res chain seq x y z
N MET A 1 4.13 26.42 -42.68
CA MET A 1 4.63 25.91 -41.40
C MET A 1 5.08 24.50 -41.64
N GLU A 2 6.35 24.22 -41.33
CA GLU A 2 6.97 22.91 -41.54
C GLU A 2 6.34 21.87 -40.61
N ASN A 3 6.27 20.63 -41.09
CA ASN A 3 5.85 19.49 -40.28
C ASN A 3 6.85 19.23 -39.14
N HIS A 4 6.42 18.66 -38.00
CA HIS A 4 7.26 18.31 -36.84
C HIS A 4 8.52 17.54 -37.25
N GLY A 5 8.38 16.51 -38.10
CA GLY A 5 9.51 15.73 -38.59
C GLY A 5 10.56 16.56 -39.34
N ALA A 6 10.13 17.54 -40.14
CA ALA A 6 11.05 18.44 -40.85
C ALA A 6 11.79 19.38 -39.88
N ARG A 7 11.12 19.84 -38.81
CA ARG A 7 11.75 20.61 -37.72
C ARG A 7 12.76 19.76 -36.94
N TRP A 8 12.50 18.47 -36.76
CA TRP A 8 13.45 17.55 -36.11
C TRP A 8 14.68 17.27 -36.97
N ALA A 9 14.48 17.00 -38.27
CA ALA A 9 15.57 16.86 -39.22
C ALA A 9 16.44 18.13 -39.25
N ALA A 10 15.79 19.29 -39.33
CA ALA A 10 16.43 20.60 -39.24
C ALA A 10 17.29 20.76 -37.97
N ALA A 11 16.73 20.42 -36.81
CA ALA A 11 17.44 20.50 -35.54
C ALA A 11 18.69 19.61 -35.53
N PHE A 12 18.61 18.38 -36.07
CA PHE A 12 19.76 17.49 -36.17
C PHE A 12 20.78 17.87 -37.26
N GLY A 13 20.62 19.02 -37.93
CA GLY A 13 21.55 19.50 -38.97
C GLY A 13 21.31 18.89 -40.35
N LEU A 14 20.18 18.21 -40.56
CA LEU A 14 19.78 17.64 -41.85
C LEU A 14 18.97 18.69 -42.64
N GLN A 15 19.66 19.64 -43.24
CA GLN A 15 19.07 20.65 -44.14
C GLN A 15 19.90 20.82 -45.42
N GLY A 16 19.27 21.36 -46.47
CA GLY A 16 19.95 21.68 -47.73
C GLY A 16 20.66 20.48 -48.36
N ASP A 17 21.90 20.69 -48.82
CA ASP A 17 22.69 19.67 -49.53
C ASP A 17 23.00 18.44 -48.66
N ALA A 18 23.12 18.61 -47.34
CA ALA A 18 23.38 17.51 -46.42
C ALA A 18 22.20 16.53 -46.35
N LEU A 19 20.96 17.04 -46.32
CA LEU A 19 19.75 16.20 -46.31
C LEU A 19 19.63 15.39 -47.62
N VAL A 20 19.89 16.03 -48.77
CA VAL A 20 19.84 15.35 -50.07
C VAL A 20 20.88 14.23 -50.15
N ALA A 21 22.12 14.51 -49.72
CA ALA A 21 23.19 13.51 -49.71
C ALA A 21 22.89 12.32 -48.79
N GLN A 22 22.29 12.57 -47.61
CA GLN A 22 21.91 11.51 -46.67
C GLN A 22 20.69 10.70 -47.14
N ARG A 23 19.73 11.32 -47.83
CA ARG A 23 18.62 10.59 -48.48
C ARG A 23 19.16 9.60 -49.52
N GLU A 24 20.11 10.03 -50.33
CA GLU A 24 20.75 9.15 -51.31
C GLU A 24 21.54 8.02 -50.64
N ARG A 25 22.23 8.29 -49.52
CA ARG A 25 22.87 7.23 -48.72
C ARG A 25 21.86 6.17 -48.29
N TYR A 26 20.70 6.58 -47.77
CA TYR A 26 19.66 5.63 -47.36
C TYR A 26 19.13 4.81 -48.54
N GLU A 27 18.81 5.44 -49.67
CA GLU A 27 18.30 4.72 -50.85
C GLU A 27 19.31 3.70 -51.39
N ARG A 28 20.61 4.03 -51.40
CA ARG A 28 21.67 3.09 -51.76
C ARG A 28 21.75 1.95 -50.74
N LEU A 29 21.75 2.24 -49.43
CA LEU A 29 21.75 1.21 -48.38
C LEU A 29 20.55 0.28 -48.47
N LYS A 30 19.36 0.83 -48.71
CA LYS A 30 18.13 0.07 -48.95
C LYS A 30 18.29 -0.81 -50.18
N GLN A 31 18.78 -0.30 -51.31
CA GLN A 31 19.01 -1.13 -52.50
C GLN A 31 20.03 -2.25 -52.26
N HIS A 32 21.06 -2.03 -51.44
CA HIS A 32 22.07 -3.07 -51.16
C HIS A 32 21.61 -4.09 -50.10
N MET A 33 20.82 -3.68 -49.11
CA MET A 33 20.44 -4.51 -47.96
C MET A 33 19.02 -5.11 -48.08
N VAL A 34 18.09 -4.41 -48.75
CA VAL A 34 16.66 -4.78 -48.84
C VAL A 34 16.32 -5.54 -50.11
N PHE A 35 17.19 -5.60 -51.13
CA PHE A 35 16.95 -6.35 -52.40
C PHE A 35 16.73 -7.87 -52.24
N GLN A 36 16.75 -8.40 -51.02
CA GLN A 36 16.42 -9.78 -50.67
C GLN A 36 14.99 -9.96 -50.09
N ILE A 37 14.17 -8.89 -50.09
CA ILE A 37 12.82 -8.87 -49.51
C ILE A 37 11.81 -8.60 -50.63
N ASP A 38 11.03 -9.60 -51.05
CA ASP A 38 9.89 -9.38 -51.95
C ASP A 38 8.59 -9.04 -51.17
N ALA A 39 7.50 -8.77 -51.88
CA ALA A 39 6.22 -8.39 -51.28
C ALA A 39 5.57 -9.51 -50.43
N ALA A 40 6.02 -10.76 -50.57
CA ALA A 40 5.63 -11.89 -49.72
C ALA A 40 6.57 -12.09 -48.52
N GLY A 41 7.64 -11.30 -48.45
CA GLY A 41 8.52 -11.20 -47.30
C GLY A 41 9.54 -12.32 -47.21
N ILE A 42 10.20 -12.71 -48.32
CA ILE A 42 11.59 -13.26 -48.41
C ILE A 42 11.85 -13.83 -49.83
N THR A 43 12.93 -13.41 -50.51
CA THR A 43 13.37 -14.14 -51.73
C THR A 43 14.26 -15.33 -51.34
N ASP A 44 13.82 -16.56 -51.66
CA ASP A 44 14.61 -17.80 -51.51
C ASP A 44 16.00 -17.63 -52.18
N PRO A 45 17.13 -17.93 -51.51
CA PRO A 45 18.48 -17.84 -52.06
C PRO A 45 18.67 -18.72 -53.30
N LEU A 46 17.83 -19.74 -53.51
CA LEU A 46 17.79 -20.54 -54.73
C LEU A 46 17.40 -19.72 -55.97
N THR A 47 16.62 -18.65 -55.79
CA THR A 47 16.22 -17.73 -56.86
C THR A 47 17.39 -16.86 -57.31
N VAL A 48 18.23 -16.41 -56.36
CA VAL A 48 19.44 -15.61 -56.62
C VAL A 48 20.53 -16.47 -57.28
N LEU A 49 20.69 -17.72 -56.84
CA LEU A 49 21.56 -18.73 -57.47
C LEU A 49 21.15 -19.07 -58.90
N ALA A 50 19.86 -19.06 -59.22
CA ALA A 50 19.37 -19.29 -60.58
C ALA A 50 19.70 -18.13 -61.53
N THR A 51 19.84 -16.90 -61.00
CA THR A 51 20.23 -15.71 -61.79
C THR A 51 21.74 -15.46 -61.87
N ALA A 52 22.51 -15.98 -60.91
CA ALA A 52 23.96 -15.84 -60.87
C ALA A 52 24.63 -16.98 -61.65
N ASN A 53 24.79 -16.79 -62.96
CA ASN A 53 25.62 -17.66 -63.79
C ASN A 53 27.09 -17.65 -63.31
N GLY A 54 27.45 -18.64 -62.50
CA GLY A 54 28.81 -19.16 -62.36
C GLY A 54 29.81 -18.31 -61.58
N SER A 55 29.80 -18.39 -60.24
CA SER A 55 31.04 -18.44 -59.45
C SER A 55 30.78 -19.03 -58.05
N THR A 56 31.23 -20.26 -57.85
CA THR A 56 31.13 -21.02 -56.60
C THR A 56 32.35 -20.79 -55.73
N SER A 57 32.27 -19.92 -54.72
CA SER A 57 33.19 -19.96 -53.56
C SER A 57 32.77 -19.25 -52.27
N ASN A 58 31.53 -18.71 -52.14
CA ASN A 58 31.10 -17.98 -50.92
C ASN A 58 29.74 -18.42 -50.34
N SER A 59 29.35 -19.69 -50.53
CA SER A 59 27.99 -20.14 -50.14
C SER A 59 27.74 -20.15 -48.63
N SER A 60 28.73 -20.40 -47.76
CA SER A 60 28.48 -20.51 -46.32
C SER A 60 28.15 -19.16 -45.64
N SER A 61 28.71 -18.04 -46.12
CA SER A 61 28.44 -16.73 -45.54
C SER A 61 27.08 -16.16 -45.98
N SER A 62 26.66 -16.41 -47.23
CA SER A 62 25.38 -15.91 -47.75
C SER A 62 24.17 -16.58 -47.10
N TRP A 63 24.22 -17.89 -46.84
CA TRP A 63 23.14 -18.60 -46.13
C TRP A 63 23.07 -18.21 -44.66
N SER A 64 24.22 -18.09 -43.99
CA SER A 64 24.26 -17.65 -42.58
C SER A 64 23.67 -16.24 -42.43
N GLN A 65 23.98 -15.35 -43.38
CA GLN A 65 23.43 -14.00 -43.42
C GLN A 65 21.94 -13.99 -43.74
N TYR A 66 21.49 -14.80 -44.71
CA TYR A 66 20.07 -14.96 -45.04
C TYR A 66 19.23 -15.41 -43.84
N PHE A 67 19.64 -16.47 -43.12
CA PHE A 67 18.90 -16.93 -41.93
C PHE A 67 18.94 -15.90 -40.78
N THR A 68 20.01 -15.10 -40.69
CA THR A 68 20.09 -13.99 -39.72
C THR A 68 19.14 -12.85 -40.09
N ASP A 69 19.01 -12.56 -41.38
CA ASP A 69 18.14 -11.49 -41.89
C ASP A 69 16.65 -11.93 -41.85
N GLU A 70 16.35 -13.20 -42.12
CA GLU A 70 15.02 -13.83 -41.97
C GLU A 70 14.56 -13.77 -40.50
N THR A 71 15.39 -14.24 -39.58
CA THR A 71 15.07 -14.18 -38.13
C THR A 71 14.89 -12.74 -37.64
N LEU A 72 15.73 -11.80 -38.10
CA LEU A 72 15.59 -10.37 -37.80
C LEU A 72 14.26 -9.79 -38.31
N LEU A 73 13.85 -10.15 -39.52
CA LEU A 73 12.58 -9.70 -40.12
C LEU A 73 11.37 -10.29 -39.41
N GLU A 74 11.42 -11.58 -39.03
CA GLU A 74 10.38 -12.21 -38.22
C GLU A 74 10.17 -11.48 -36.89
N GLU A 75 11.26 -11.14 -36.19
CA GLU A 75 11.21 -10.37 -34.94
C GLU A 75 10.59 -8.97 -35.15
N ILE A 76 11.03 -8.25 -36.20
CA ILE A 76 10.50 -6.92 -36.53
C ILE A 76 9.01 -7.00 -36.88
N ASN A 77 8.61 -7.95 -37.73
CA ASN A 77 7.22 -8.09 -38.18
C ASN A 77 6.30 -8.46 -37.02
N THR A 78 6.71 -9.39 -36.16
CA THR A 78 5.91 -9.82 -34.99
C THR A 78 5.57 -8.65 -34.07
N ASP A 79 6.51 -7.72 -33.88
CA ASP A 79 6.31 -6.53 -33.07
C ASP A 79 5.53 -5.44 -33.82
N LEU A 80 5.74 -5.26 -35.13
CA LEU A 80 4.97 -4.33 -35.95
C LEU A 80 3.48 -4.72 -36.05
N GLU A 81 3.16 -6.01 -36.08
CA GLU A 81 1.76 -6.50 -36.00
C GLU A 81 1.08 -6.15 -34.67
N ARG A 82 1.88 -5.88 -33.62
CA ARG A 82 1.43 -5.47 -32.29
C ARG A 82 1.55 -3.96 -32.05
N LEU A 83 1.90 -3.18 -33.07
CA LEU A 83 2.05 -1.73 -32.98
C LEU A 83 0.68 -1.05 -32.85
N TYR A 84 0.20 -0.95 -31.61
CA TYR A 84 -1.00 -0.22 -31.22
C TYR A 84 -0.63 0.85 -30.18
N PRO A 85 -0.06 2.00 -30.59
CA PRO A 85 0.11 3.11 -29.66
C PRO A 85 -1.29 3.55 -29.20
N ALA A 86 -1.49 3.56 -27.89
CA ALA A 86 -2.78 3.79 -27.26
C ALA A 86 -3.49 5.03 -27.83
N GLY A 87 -4.76 4.88 -28.23
CA GLY A 87 -5.59 5.92 -28.86
C GLY A 87 -5.35 6.16 -30.35
N ASN A 88 -4.55 5.35 -31.06
CA ASN A 88 -4.33 5.46 -32.51
C ASN A 88 -4.34 4.10 -33.23
N GLU A 89 -5.14 3.15 -32.73
CA GLU A 89 -5.12 1.73 -33.15
C GLU A 89 -5.39 1.51 -34.65
N SER A 90 -6.05 2.47 -35.33
CA SER A 90 -6.37 2.40 -36.76
C SER A 90 -5.32 3.06 -37.67
N PHE A 91 -4.45 3.95 -37.16
CA PHE A 91 -3.56 4.76 -38.00
C PHE A 91 -2.47 3.92 -38.68
N PHE A 92 -1.85 3.00 -37.93
CA PHE A 92 -0.77 2.14 -38.44
C PHE A 92 -1.25 0.85 -39.12
N GLN A 93 -2.56 0.63 -39.26
CA GLN A 93 -3.10 -0.52 -40.01
C GLN A 93 -2.87 -0.43 -41.54
N ASN A 94 -2.29 0.67 -42.01
CA ASN A 94 -1.90 0.84 -43.41
C ASN A 94 -0.61 0.05 -43.72
N GLU A 95 -0.71 -0.93 -44.61
CA GLU A 95 0.42 -1.76 -45.05
C GLU A 95 1.61 -0.95 -45.57
N LEU A 96 1.37 0.23 -46.17
CA LEU A 96 2.43 1.12 -46.62
C LEU A 96 3.27 1.62 -45.46
N TYR A 97 2.64 2.02 -44.35
CA TYR A 97 3.34 2.53 -43.16
C TYR A 97 4.09 1.42 -42.43
N LEU A 98 3.49 0.25 -42.29
CA LEU A 98 4.16 -0.92 -41.72
C LEU A 98 5.36 -1.35 -42.58
N SER A 99 5.24 -1.33 -43.91
CA SER A 99 6.37 -1.61 -44.79
C SER A 99 7.48 -0.56 -44.69
N THR A 100 7.14 0.72 -44.57
CA THR A 100 8.10 1.80 -44.32
C THR A 100 8.86 1.56 -43.01
N LEU A 101 8.15 1.30 -41.91
CA LEU A 101 8.77 1.04 -40.60
C LEU A 101 9.66 -0.20 -40.64
N ARG A 102 9.21 -1.27 -41.30
CA ARG A 102 9.98 -2.50 -41.50
C ARG A 102 11.31 -2.21 -42.20
N HIS A 103 11.32 -1.45 -43.29
CA HIS A 103 12.55 -1.10 -44.00
C HIS A 103 13.49 -0.23 -43.14
N VAL A 104 12.94 0.78 -42.46
CA VAL A 104 13.71 1.67 -41.58
C VAL A 104 14.40 0.88 -40.47
N LEU A 105 13.65 0.03 -39.76
CA LEU A 105 14.17 -0.80 -38.67
C LEU A 105 15.19 -1.81 -39.17
N PHE A 106 14.91 -2.49 -40.28
CA PHE A 106 15.80 -3.50 -40.85
C PHE A 106 17.15 -2.87 -41.27
N VAL A 107 17.13 -1.78 -42.04
CA VAL A 107 18.35 -1.10 -42.48
C VAL A 107 19.16 -0.60 -41.27
N TRP A 108 18.49 -0.04 -40.26
CA TRP A 108 19.18 0.41 -39.05
C TRP A 108 19.83 -0.75 -38.29
N CYS A 109 19.13 -1.87 -38.09
CA CYS A 109 19.66 -3.03 -37.35
C CYS A 109 20.86 -3.67 -38.07
N ARG A 110 20.86 -3.66 -39.41
CA ARG A 110 21.97 -4.11 -40.25
C ARG A 110 23.22 -3.22 -40.11
N LEU A 111 23.04 -1.92 -39.91
CA LEU A 111 24.13 -0.97 -39.65
C LEU A 111 24.66 -1.04 -38.22
N HIS A 112 23.83 -1.52 -37.28
CA HIS A 112 24.13 -1.58 -35.84
C HIS A 112 24.03 -3.01 -35.29
N PRO A 113 24.87 -3.96 -35.77
CA PRO A 113 24.83 -5.36 -35.32
C PRO A 113 25.22 -5.53 -33.84
N ASP A 114 25.83 -4.52 -33.23
CA ASP A 114 26.20 -4.51 -31.82
C ASP A 114 24.99 -4.39 -30.88
N VAL A 115 23.94 -3.68 -31.30
CA VAL A 115 22.68 -3.55 -30.55
C VAL A 115 21.66 -4.59 -31.02
N ALA A 116 21.62 -4.81 -32.35
CA ALA A 116 20.59 -5.58 -33.06
C ALA A 116 19.17 -5.02 -32.80
N TYR A 117 18.15 -5.66 -33.37
CA TYR A 117 16.76 -5.27 -33.10
C TYR A 117 16.39 -5.55 -31.64
N ARG A 118 15.63 -4.64 -31.05
CA ARG A 118 15.09 -4.76 -29.69
C ARG A 118 13.65 -4.28 -29.67
N GLN A 119 12.82 -5.02 -28.93
CA GLN A 119 11.44 -4.63 -28.69
C GLN A 119 11.38 -3.21 -28.12
N GLY A 120 10.51 -2.37 -28.70
CA GLY A 120 10.36 -0.95 -28.38
C GLY A 120 10.94 0.00 -29.44
N MET A 121 11.90 -0.45 -30.26
CA MET A 121 12.45 0.37 -31.35
C MET A 121 11.40 0.70 -32.42
N HIS A 122 10.45 -0.21 -32.63
CA HIS A 122 9.30 0.00 -33.51
C HIS A 122 8.37 1.10 -33.00
N ASP A 123 8.13 1.21 -31.68
CA ASP A 123 7.36 2.32 -31.10
C ASP A 123 8.06 3.67 -31.38
N VAL A 124 9.38 3.75 -31.21
CA VAL A 124 10.18 4.96 -31.48
C VAL A 124 10.14 5.34 -32.97
N ALA A 125 10.34 4.38 -33.87
CA ALA A 125 10.27 4.61 -35.32
C ALA A 125 8.87 5.06 -35.77
N ALA A 126 7.82 4.51 -35.15
CA ALA A 126 6.44 4.88 -35.42
C ALA A 126 6.16 6.35 -35.11
N VAL A 127 6.67 6.88 -33.99
CA VAL A 127 6.53 8.31 -33.64
C VAL A 127 7.20 9.20 -34.68
N VAL A 128 8.40 8.83 -35.15
CA VAL A 128 9.12 9.58 -36.19
C VAL A 128 8.33 9.59 -37.51
N LEU A 129 7.83 8.43 -37.96
CA LEU A 129 7.02 8.35 -39.17
C LEU A 129 5.74 9.20 -39.03
N TYR A 130 5.06 9.11 -37.90
CA TYR A 130 3.88 9.92 -37.60
C TYR A 130 4.18 11.42 -37.68
N ALA A 131 5.33 11.86 -37.18
CA ALA A 131 5.77 13.26 -37.24
C ALA A 131 6.02 13.79 -38.67
N PHE A 132 6.23 12.93 -39.67
CA PHE A 132 6.32 13.32 -41.09
C PHE A 132 4.98 13.22 -41.83
N LEU A 133 4.03 12.45 -41.31
CA LEU A 133 2.70 12.25 -41.91
C LEU A 133 1.65 13.21 -41.33
N TYR A 134 1.78 13.62 -40.07
CA TYR A 134 0.85 14.52 -39.40
C TYR A 134 0.94 15.92 -40.02
N THR A 135 -0.17 16.53 -40.43
CA THR A 135 -0.15 17.94 -40.86
C THR A 135 -1.18 18.71 -40.06
N THR A 136 -0.80 19.88 -39.55
CA THR A 136 -1.62 20.72 -38.66
C THR A 136 -2.86 21.34 -39.32
N LYS A 137 -3.16 20.99 -40.58
CA LYS A 137 -4.25 21.60 -41.37
C LYS A 137 -5.54 20.81 -41.49
N ASP A 138 -5.61 19.54 -41.06
CA ASP A 138 -6.88 18.77 -41.13
C ASP A 138 -7.71 19.00 -39.86
N GLY A 139 -8.19 20.22 -39.66
CA GLY A 139 -9.43 20.47 -38.93
C GLY A 139 -10.58 20.29 -39.92
N ASN A 140 -11.41 19.26 -39.72
CA ASN A 140 -12.58 18.90 -40.51
C ASN A 140 -12.33 18.23 -41.88
N THR A 141 -11.94 16.95 -41.88
CA THR A 141 -12.54 15.91 -42.75
C THR A 141 -12.04 14.53 -42.31
N GLU A 142 -12.77 13.88 -41.40
CA GLU A 142 -12.77 12.43 -41.31
C GLU A 142 -13.49 11.91 -42.55
N GLY A 143 -12.74 11.62 -43.61
CA GLY A 143 -13.33 11.18 -44.86
C GLY A 143 -12.31 11.07 -45.99
N ASP A 144 -11.77 9.87 -46.16
CA ASP A 144 -11.67 9.25 -47.47
C ASP A 144 -10.67 9.84 -48.49
N SER A 145 -9.41 10.04 -48.07
CA SER A 145 -8.30 10.07 -49.04
C SER A 145 -7.12 9.24 -48.55
N ALA A 146 -6.86 8.12 -49.23
CA ALA A 146 -5.65 7.33 -49.07
C ALA A 146 -4.40 8.22 -49.19
N LYS A 147 -3.81 8.59 -48.05
CA LYS A 147 -2.65 9.49 -47.97
C LYS A 147 -1.42 8.75 -48.53
N LYS A 148 -1.10 9.00 -49.81
CA LYS A 148 0.19 8.63 -50.43
C LYS A 148 1.33 9.07 -49.52
N LEU A 149 2.32 8.19 -49.34
CA LEU A 149 3.55 8.53 -48.60
C LEU A 149 4.24 9.72 -49.32
N PRO A 150 4.69 10.76 -48.61
CA PRO A 150 5.50 11.81 -49.21
C PRO A 150 6.77 11.24 -49.87
N GLU A 151 7.25 11.87 -50.95
CA GLU A 151 8.29 11.36 -51.87
C GLU A 151 9.58 10.87 -51.19
N HIS A 152 9.92 11.44 -50.02
CA HIS A 152 11.12 11.07 -49.24
C HIS A 152 10.82 10.70 -47.79
N ALA A 153 9.56 10.43 -47.43
CA ALA A 153 9.19 10.22 -46.02
C ALA A 153 9.90 9.02 -45.39
N GLU A 154 10.14 7.94 -46.14
CA GLU A 154 10.86 6.76 -45.64
C GLU A 154 12.32 7.10 -45.31
N ALA A 155 13.01 7.76 -46.24
CA ALA A 155 14.39 8.22 -46.04
C ALA A 155 14.49 9.22 -44.88
N ASP A 156 13.58 10.20 -44.81
CA ASP A 156 13.54 11.19 -43.73
C ASP A 156 13.26 10.55 -42.36
N THR A 157 12.36 9.56 -42.34
CA THR A 157 12.08 8.77 -41.13
C THR A 157 13.32 8.01 -40.68
N PHE A 158 14.04 7.36 -41.60
CA PHE A 158 15.30 6.69 -41.27
C PHE A 158 16.32 7.65 -40.68
N LEU A 159 16.53 8.82 -41.28
CA LEU A 159 17.56 9.76 -40.85
C LEU A 159 17.28 10.35 -39.46
N VAL A 160 16.03 10.73 -39.19
CA VAL A 160 15.64 11.21 -37.86
C VAL A 160 15.66 10.08 -36.84
N PHE A 161 15.24 8.87 -37.21
CA PHE A 161 15.34 7.69 -36.34
C PHE A 161 16.82 7.35 -36.02
N GLU A 162 17.72 7.39 -37.01
CA GLU A 162 19.16 7.18 -36.82
C GLU A 162 19.73 8.22 -35.83
N ALA A 163 19.35 9.50 -35.96
CA ALA A 163 19.76 10.56 -35.03
C ALA A 163 19.23 10.34 -33.61
N VAL A 164 17.93 10.03 -33.44
CA VAL A 164 17.32 9.77 -32.13
C VAL A 164 17.97 8.55 -31.48
N MET A 165 18.23 7.50 -32.26
CA MET A 165 18.88 6.30 -31.78
C MET A 165 20.30 6.56 -31.31
N LEU A 166 21.03 7.58 -31.76
CA LEU A 166 22.33 7.92 -31.16
C LEU A 166 22.24 8.25 -29.67
N PHE A 167 21.14 8.88 -29.24
CA PHE A 167 20.88 9.20 -27.84
C PHE A 167 20.33 8.01 -27.06
N LEU A 168 19.57 7.12 -27.71
CA LEU A 168 18.96 5.95 -27.07
C LEU A 168 19.83 4.69 -27.11
N LYS A 169 20.82 4.61 -27.99
CA LYS A 169 21.69 3.44 -28.18
C LYS A 169 22.25 2.90 -26.85
N PRO A 170 22.79 3.73 -25.94
CA PRO A 170 23.30 3.26 -24.65
C PRO A 170 22.24 2.57 -23.77
N PHE A 171 20.95 2.82 -24.01
CA PHE A 171 19.84 2.22 -23.28
C PHE A 171 19.39 0.86 -23.83
N TYR A 172 19.84 0.50 -25.03
CA TYR A 172 19.57 -0.79 -25.68
C TYR A 172 20.79 -1.74 -25.69
N GLU A 173 21.98 -1.26 -25.35
CA GLU A 173 23.20 -2.08 -25.27
C GLU A 173 23.13 -3.13 -24.15
N ILE A 174 23.44 -4.40 -24.48
CA ILE A 174 23.56 -5.50 -23.50
C ILE A 174 25.00 -5.58 -22.99
N VAL A 175 25.19 -5.37 -21.68
CA VAL A 175 26.49 -5.57 -21.04
C VAL A 175 26.84 -7.05 -21.02
N LYS A 176 27.72 -7.49 -21.94
CA LYS A 176 28.27 -8.85 -21.95
C LYS A 176 29.14 -9.06 -20.70
N THR A 177 28.63 -9.73 -19.67
CA THR A 177 29.44 -10.16 -18.53
C THR A 177 30.51 -11.13 -19.02
N ARG A 178 31.79 -10.75 -18.99
CA ARG A 178 32.91 -11.68 -19.22
C ARG A 178 32.88 -12.77 -18.14
N HIS A 179 32.25 -13.90 -18.43
CA HIS A 179 32.44 -15.13 -17.66
C HIS A 179 33.67 -15.84 -18.23
N GLY A 180 34.65 -16.07 -17.37
CA GLY A 180 35.75 -17.00 -17.66
C GLY A 180 35.17 -18.38 -17.94
N THR A 181 35.70 -19.01 -18.97
CA THR A 181 35.48 -20.39 -19.42
C THR A 181 35.34 -21.39 -18.27
N SER A 182 34.17 -22.04 -18.14
CA SER A 182 34.01 -23.50 -18.30
C SER A 182 32.57 -23.93 -17.98
N CYS A 183 32.13 -24.96 -18.72
CA CYS A 183 30.95 -25.81 -18.53
C CYS A 183 29.63 -25.31 -19.16
N GLU A 184 29.38 -25.84 -20.35
CA GLU A 184 28.07 -25.97 -20.99
C GLU A 184 27.12 -26.79 -20.10
N ASN A 185 25.91 -26.27 -19.88
CA ASN A 185 24.67 -27.01 -20.16
C ASN A 185 23.46 -26.08 -20.07
N GLU A 186 22.51 -26.37 -20.96
CA GLU A 186 21.30 -25.65 -21.29
C GLU A 186 20.38 -25.38 -20.08
N ASP A 187 19.87 -24.15 -20.00
CA ASP A 187 18.51 -23.87 -19.53
C ASP A 187 18.11 -22.44 -19.96
N SER A 188 17.40 -22.37 -21.09
CA SER A 188 16.68 -21.20 -21.57
C SER A 188 15.36 -21.06 -20.80
N ASN A 189 15.31 -20.07 -19.90
CA ASN A 189 14.15 -19.19 -19.63
C ASN A 189 14.28 -18.53 -18.25
N ARG A 190 15.05 -17.44 -18.16
CA ARG A 190 14.96 -16.49 -17.05
C ARG A 190 15.24 -15.05 -17.51
N LEU A 191 14.25 -14.41 -18.12
CA LEU A 191 14.28 -12.99 -18.47
C LEU A 191 14.22 -12.02 -17.27
N PHE A 192 14.16 -12.54 -16.02
CA PHE A 192 14.10 -11.74 -14.79
C PHE A 192 15.10 -12.17 -13.69
N ALA A 193 16.04 -13.09 -13.96
CA ALA A 193 16.92 -13.59 -12.90
C ALA A 193 18.23 -12.82 -12.70
N SER A 194 18.50 -11.78 -13.50
CA SER A 194 19.72 -10.98 -13.37
C SER A 194 19.61 -9.79 -12.40
N PHE A 195 18.45 -9.56 -11.77
CA PHE A 195 18.26 -8.51 -10.76
C PHE A 195 18.21 -9.06 -9.32
N SER A 196 19.06 -10.04 -9.01
CA SER A 196 19.30 -10.44 -7.63
C SER A 196 20.35 -9.51 -7.01
N LEU A 197 19.90 -8.43 -6.37
CA LEU A 197 20.74 -7.63 -5.46
C LEU A 197 20.60 -8.17 -4.03
N LYS A 198 21.35 -9.23 -3.75
CA LYS A 198 21.90 -9.47 -2.40
C LYS A 198 23.38 -9.76 -2.54
N GLY A 199 24.18 -8.70 -2.49
CA GLY A 199 25.60 -8.77 -2.20
C GLY A 199 25.83 -8.25 -0.78
N ASN A 200 26.21 -9.16 0.12
CA ASN A 200 26.78 -8.81 1.43
C ASN A 200 27.94 -7.83 1.24
N GLU A 201 27.92 -6.70 1.96
CA GLU A 201 29.14 -5.96 2.28
C GLU A 201 29.39 -6.03 3.79
N ASN A 202 30.01 -7.14 4.17
CA ASN A 202 31.03 -7.12 5.21
C ASN A 202 32.34 -7.38 4.49
N ASP A 203 33.14 -6.34 4.23
CA ASP A 203 34.58 -6.56 4.15
C ASP A 203 35.35 -5.40 4.77
N ASN A 204 36.14 -5.77 5.76
CA ASN A 204 37.08 -4.89 6.42
C ASN A 204 38.21 -4.55 5.43
N GLY A 205 38.69 -3.30 5.51
CA GLY A 205 39.55 -2.72 4.49
C GLY A 205 40.79 -3.53 4.11
N VAL A 206 41.04 -3.60 2.79
CA VAL A 206 42.39 -3.58 2.23
C VAL A 206 42.38 -2.73 0.95
N ASN A 207 43.23 -1.72 0.97
CA ASN A 207 43.56 -0.83 -0.14
C ASN A 207 44.02 -1.63 -1.38
N THR A 208 43.22 -1.71 -2.44
CA THR A 208 43.71 -2.02 -3.80
C THR A 208 42.98 -1.18 -4.85
N LYS A 209 43.72 -0.28 -5.50
CA LYS A 209 43.27 0.44 -6.71
C LYS A 209 43.19 -0.57 -7.87
N GLY A 210 41.99 -0.83 -8.40
CA GLY A 210 41.80 -1.66 -9.60
C GLY A 210 40.36 -1.73 -10.10
N ALA A 211 40.07 -0.96 -11.17
CA ALA A 211 38.91 -1.06 -12.09
C ALA A 211 37.49 -1.20 -11.48
N GLN A 212 36.84 -0.05 -11.20
CA GLN A 212 35.38 0.01 -11.00
C GLN A 212 34.65 -0.50 -12.26
N LYS A 213 33.76 -1.49 -12.11
CA LYS A 213 32.80 -1.88 -13.17
C LYS A 213 31.84 -0.70 -13.41
N LYS A 214 31.91 -0.04 -14.57
CA LYS A 214 30.90 0.95 -14.98
C LYS A 214 29.53 0.27 -15.09
N GLN A 215 28.53 0.78 -14.38
CA GLN A 215 27.13 0.35 -14.50
C GLN A 215 26.56 0.70 -15.90
N PRO A 216 25.53 -0.03 -16.40
CA PRO A 216 24.88 0.29 -17.66
C PRO A 216 24.25 1.70 -17.65
N ALA A 217 24.30 2.43 -18.77
CA ALA A 217 23.80 3.80 -18.88
C ALA A 217 22.32 3.95 -18.48
N LEU A 218 21.47 2.98 -18.86
CA LEU A 218 20.04 3.02 -18.51
C LEU A 218 19.80 2.88 -17.01
N HIS A 219 20.57 2.01 -16.34
CA HIS A 219 20.49 1.85 -14.90
C HIS A 219 20.96 3.13 -14.19
N GLN A 220 22.04 3.74 -14.67
CA GLN A 220 22.52 5.03 -14.16
C GLN A 220 21.44 6.12 -14.30
N LEU A 221 20.74 6.19 -15.44
CA LEU A 221 19.69 7.19 -15.65
C LEU A 221 18.45 6.95 -14.77
N CYS A 222 17.98 5.71 -14.65
CA CYS A 222 16.90 5.33 -13.73
C CYS A 222 17.26 5.73 -12.28
N HIS A 223 18.49 5.42 -11.87
CA HIS A 223 18.97 5.70 -10.53
C HIS A 223 19.07 7.22 -10.28
N HIS A 224 19.60 7.96 -11.25
CA HIS A 224 19.70 9.42 -11.19
C HIS A 224 18.32 10.10 -11.11
N ILE A 225 17.33 9.61 -11.86
CA ILE A 225 15.96 10.17 -11.82
C ILE A 225 15.33 10.03 -10.43
N GLN A 226 15.37 8.84 -9.83
CA GLN A 226 14.69 8.60 -8.56
C GLN A 226 15.56 8.94 -7.35
N TYR A 227 16.80 8.47 -7.30
CA TYR A 227 17.63 8.59 -6.11
C TYR A 227 18.41 9.91 -6.02
N GLU A 228 18.48 10.70 -7.09
CA GLU A 228 19.15 12.01 -7.04
C GLU A 228 18.17 13.14 -7.33
N LEU A 229 17.58 13.18 -8.53
CA LEU A 229 16.73 14.30 -8.93
C LEU A 229 15.40 14.35 -8.16
N LEU A 230 14.69 13.22 -8.03
CA LEU A 230 13.45 13.20 -7.25
C LEU A 230 13.73 13.47 -5.78
N GLN A 231 14.82 12.94 -5.21
CA GLN A 231 15.22 13.26 -3.84
C GLN A 231 15.42 14.77 -3.65
N GLN A 232 16.08 15.45 -4.59
CA GLN A 232 16.30 16.90 -4.52
C GLN A 232 15.00 17.72 -4.71
N LYS A 233 14.02 17.21 -5.46
CA LYS A 233 12.79 17.96 -5.82
C LYS A 233 11.61 17.67 -4.88
N ASP A 234 11.36 16.42 -4.55
CA ASP A 234 10.35 15.99 -3.56
C ASP A 234 10.93 14.83 -2.74
N PRO A 235 11.71 15.15 -1.68
CA PRO A 235 12.30 14.15 -0.80
C PRO A 235 11.26 13.16 -0.23
N GLN A 236 10.02 13.61 -0.04
CA GLN A 236 8.98 12.76 0.55
C GLN A 236 8.48 11.70 -0.41
N LEU A 237 8.18 12.09 -1.66
CA LEU A 237 7.81 11.13 -2.67
C LEU A 237 8.97 10.15 -2.93
N TYR A 238 10.20 10.66 -2.94
CA TYR A 238 11.40 9.84 -3.01
C TYR A 238 11.46 8.77 -1.91
N TYR A 239 11.40 9.18 -0.64
CA TYR A 239 11.44 8.23 0.48
C TYR A 239 10.24 7.28 0.46
N HIS A 240 9.07 7.73 0.02
CA HIS A 240 7.89 6.86 -0.13
C HIS A 240 8.11 5.75 -1.16
N LEU A 241 8.57 6.09 -2.38
CA LEU A 241 8.87 5.10 -3.42
C LEU A 241 10.00 4.16 -2.99
N GLN A 242 11.02 4.69 -2.31
CA GLN A 242 12.12 3.89 -1.76
C GLN A 242 11.65 2.93 -0.65
N ASN A 243 10.78 3.37 0.26
CA ASN A 243 10.22 2.55 1.35
C ASN A 243 9.30 1.44 0.84
N LEU A 244 8.60 1.69 -0.26
CA LEU A 244 7.81 0.68 -0.95
C LEU A 244 8.67 -0.26 -1.81
N GLU A 245 10.00 -0.12 -1.80
CA GLU A 245 10.93 -0.88 -2.65
C GLU A 245 10.57 -0.80 -4.15
N ILE A 246 10.02 0.35 -4.57
CA ILE A 246 9.72 0.59 -5.98
C ILE A 246 11.03 0.99 -6.66
N VAL A 247 11.66 -0.03 -7.21
CA VAL A 247 12.90 0.07 -7.98
C VAL A 247 12.60 0.89 -9.25
N PRO A 248 13.37 1.97 -9.55
CA PRO A 248 13.06 2.87 -10.67
C PRO A 248 12.99 2.16 -12.02
N GLU A 249 13.77 1.09 -12.19
CA GLU A 249 13.76 0.24 -13.38
C GLU A 249 12.36 -0.32 -13.67
N THR A 250 11.51 -0.51 -12.65
CA THR A 250 10.19 -1.10 -12.84
C THR A 250 9.30 -0.25 -13.77
N TYR A 251 9.44 1.07 -13.73
CA TYR A 251 8.62 2.00 -14.51
C TYR A 251 9.44 2.89 -15.46
N CYS A 252 10.62 3.37 -15.04
CA CYS A 252 11.47 4.25 -15.86
C CYS A 252 11.98 3.56 -17.13
N LEU A 253 12.18 2.24 -17.13
CA LEU A 253 12.65 1.53 -18.32
C LEU A 253 11.74 1.78 -19.53
N ARG A 254 10.42 1.71 -19.31
CA ARG A 254 9.42 1.93 -20.37
C ARG A 254 9.41 3.39 -20.82
N TRP A 255 9.43 4.33 -19.89
CA TRP A 255 9.41 5.77 -20.19
C TRP A 255 10.64 6.23 -20.96
N ILE A 256 11.83 5.77 -20.55
CA ILE A 256 13.11 6.17 -21.15
C ILE A 256 13.31 5.52 -22.52
N ARG A 257 13.14 4.20 -22.63
CA ARG A 257 13.39 3.49 -23.90
C ARG A 257 12.40 3.89 -24.98
N LEU A 258 11.14 4.08 -24.62
CA LEU A 258 10.08 4.42 -25.58
C LEU A 258 9.84 5.93 -25.69
N LEU A 259 10.61 6.77 -24.99
CA LEU A 259 10.41 8.22 -24.93
C LEU A 259 8.93 8.61 -24.73
N PHE A 260 8.27 7.97 -23.76
CA PHE A 260 6.86 8.15 -23.42
C PHE A 260 5.82 7.73 -24.49
N ALA A 261 6.20 6.99 -25.54
CA ALA A 261 5.29 6.59 -26.62
C ALA A 261 4.06 5.76 -26.21
N ARG A 262 4.06 5.17 -25.01
CA ARG A 262 2.91 4.41 -24.44
C ARG A 262 2.14 5.16 -23.35
N GLU A 263 2.59 6.37 -23.00
CA GLU A 263 2.02 7.19 -21.93
C GLU A 263 1.12 8.31 -22.46
N TYR A 264 1.32 8.73 -23.71
CA TYR A 264 0.58 9.82 -24.37
C TYR A 264 0.13 9.40 -25.76
N ALA A 265 -1.00 9.92 -26.22
CA ALA A 265 -1.40 9.82 -27.61
C ALA A 265 -0.37 10.49 -28.53
N LEU A 266 -0.17 9.96 -29.75
CA LEU A 266 0.89 10.41 -30.66
C LEU A 266 0.86 11.92 -30.92
N LYS A 267 -0.34 12.50 -31.09
CA LYS A 267 -0.52 13.94 -31.31
C LYS A 267 0.03 14.79 -30.16
N GLU A 268 -0.16 14.36 -28.91
CA GLU A 268 0.35 15.05 -27.73
C GLU A 268 1.85 14.81 -27.56
N LEU A 269 2.29 13.58 -27.84
CA LEU A 269 3.67 13.16 -27.75
C LEU A 269 4.62 13.96 -28.65
N LEU A 270 4.14 14.40 -29.83
CA LEU A 270 4.91 15.27 -30.73
C LEU A 270 5.41 16.54 -30.03
N TRP A 271 4.64 17.12 -29.10
CA TRP A 271 5.07 18.29 -28.33
C TRP A 271 6.21 17.97 -27.36
N ILE A 272 6.14 16.79 -26.72
CA ILE A 272 7.18 16.32 -25.79
C ILE A 272 8.48 16.09 -26.57
N TRP A 273 8.39 15.48 -27.75
CA TRP A 273 9.54 15.24 -28.62
C TRP A 273 10.10 16.53 -29.23
N ASP A 274 9.26 17.49 -29.65
CA ASP A 274 9.68 18.84 -30.03
C ASP A 274 10.52 19.47 -28.92
N ALA A 275 10.06 19.41 -27.67
CA ALA A 275 10.76 20.01 -26.54
C ALA A 275 12.12 19.36 -26.25
N MET A 276 12.26 18.04 -26.46
CA MET A 276 13.53 17.32 -26.27
C MET A 276 14.50 17.53 -27.44
N ILE A 277 14.02 17.49 -28.68
CA ILE A 277 14.84 17.56 -29.89
C ILE A 277 15.31 18.99 -30.18
N LEU A 278 14.48 19.98 -29.90
CA LEU A 278 14.79 21.41 -30.10
C LEU A 278 15.51 22.04 -28.89
N ASP A 279 15.85 21.25 -27.88
CA ASP A 279 16.61 21.72 -26.72
C ASP A 279 18.05 22.05 -27.10
N ASN A 280 18.43 23.33 -27.02
CA ASN A 280 19.78 23.80 -27.35
C ASN A 280 20.89 23.23 -26.45
N THR A 281 20.54 22.56 -25.34
CA THR A 281 21.50 21.93 -24.43
C THR A 281 21.90 20.51 -24.84
N ARG A 282 21.23 19.91 -25.83
CA ARG A 282 21.58 18.56 -26.31
C ARG A 282 22.92 18.56 -27.07
N ALA A 283 23.53 17.39 -27.20
CA ALA A 283 24.69 17.20 -28.07
C ALA A 283 24.32 17.36 -29.56
N ASP A 284 25.25 17.88 -30.36
CA ASP A 284 25.08 18.00 -31.81
C ASP A 284 25.38 16.67 -32.51
N VAL A 285 24.68 16.41 -33.62
CA VAL A 285 24.85 15.22 -34.45
C VAL A 285 25.66 15.61 -35.70
N ILE A 286 26.74 14.88 -35.97
CA ILE A 286 27.47 14.96 -37.24
C ILE A 286 27.11 13.74 -38.09
N PHE A 287 26.56 13.99 -39.27
CA PHE A 287 26.38 13.00 -40.31
C PHE A 287 27.63 12.87 -41.18
N PRO A 288 27.94 11.66 -41.69
CA PRO A 288 29.09 11.44 -42.57
C PRO A 288 28.95 12.23 -43.88
N VAL A 289 30.05 12.73 -44.42
CA VAL A 289 30.03 13.42 -45.73
C VAL A 289 29.94 12.36 -46.83
N ILE A 290 28.87 12.41 -47.64
CA ILE A 290 28.65 11.46 -48.72
C ILE A 290 29.08 12.10 -50.04
N ASN A 291 30.09 11.52 -50.67
CA ASN A 291 30.54 11.97 -51.98
C ASN A 291 29.63 11.41 -53.07
N MET A 292 28.79 12.25 -53.66
CA MET A 292 27.83 11.87 -54.70
C MET A 292 28.51 11.36 -55.99
N THR A 293 29.82 11.58 -56.16
CA THR A 293 30.56 11.27 -57.39
C THR A 293 31.32 9.94 -57.38
N ASP A 294 31.54 9.33 -56.21
CA ASP A 294 32.29 8.08 -56.07
C ASP A 294 31.35 6.91 -55.69
N LYS A 295 31.57 5.72 -56.28
CA LYS A 295 30.73 4.51 -56.10
C LYS A 295 31.34 3.52 -55.09
N SER A 296 32.05 4.02 -54.10
CA SER A 296 32.68 3.19 -53.07
C SER A 296 31.66 2.87 -51.96
N ASP A 297 31.34 1.59 -51.76
CA ASP A 297 30.35 1.15 -50.77
C ASP A 297 30.81 1.35 -49.31
N ASN A 298 32.12 1.56 -49.09
CA ASN A 298 32.69 1.75 -47.76
C ASN A 298 32.25 3.07 -47.10
N ASP A 299 31.93 4.10 -47.89
CA ASP A 299 31.49 5.38 -47.35
C ASP A 299 30.02 5.33 -46.86
N LEU A 300 29.22 4.39 -47.37
CA LEU A 300 27.81 4.20 -46.98
C LEU A 300 27.67 3.64 -45.55
N LEU A 301 28.64 2.83 -45.12
CA LEU A 301 28.65 2.16 -43.81
C LEU A 301 29.15 3.07 -42.67
N GLN A 302 29.62 4.29 -42.97
CA GLN A 302 30.01 5.23 -41.93
C GLN A 302 28.77 5.69 -41.13
N LEU A 303 28.87 5.63 -39.81
CA LEU A 303 27.77 5.96 -38.89
C LEU A 303 27.87 7.41 -38.39
N PRO A 304 26.73 8.10 -38.17
CA PRO A 304 26.73 9.42 -37.55
C PRO A 304 27.23 9.36 -36.10
N LYS A 305 27.72 10.49 -35.58
CA LYS A 305 28.34 10.58 -34.25
C LYS A 305 27.82 11.78 -33.47
N LEU A 306 27.73 11.62 -32.15
CA LEU A 306 27.45 12.71 -31.22
C LEU A 306 28.73 13.48 -30.89
N ILE A 307 28.69 14.80 -31.01
CA ILE A 307 29.73 15.69 -30.49
C ILE A 307 29.42 15.98 -29.03
N SER A 308 30.06 15.26 -28.11
CA SER A 308 29.91 15.60 -26.70
C SER A 308 30.89 16.69 -26.27
N LYS A 309 30.40 17.69 -25.52
CA LYS A 309 31.23 18.67 -24.81
C LYS A 309 31.62 18.20 -23.39
N ASN A 310 30.94 17.20 -22.82
CA ASN A 310 31.12 16.67 -21.44
C ASN A 310 31.04 15.14 -21.40
N GLU A 311 31.79 14.46 -20.52
CA GLU A 311 31.72 12.99 -20.39
C GLU A 311 30.32 12.47 -19.98
N ASP A 312 29.53 13.29 -19.29
CA ASP A 312 28.18 12.95 -18.78
C ASP A 312 27.11 12.76 -19.87
N ALA A 313 27.33 13.30 -21.09
CA ALA A 313 26.34 13.16 -22.17
C ALA A 313 26.18 11.71 -22.65
N SER A 314 27.12 10.83 -22.30
CA SER A 314 27.14 9.44 -22.76
C SER A 314 26.03 8.56 -22.16
N TRP A 315 25.51 8.89 -20.98
CA TRP A 315 24.47 8.08 -20.30
C TRP A 315 23.16 8.84 -20.04
N ILE A 316 23.12 10.16 -20.25
CA ILE A 316 21.92 10.98 -20.00
C ILE A 316 20.95 10.96 -21.21
N GLY A 317 21.44 10.72 -22.43
CA GLY A 317 20.62 10.81 -23.64
C GLY A 317 20.16 12.25 -23.90
N PHE A 318 18.85 12.47 -24.00
CA PHE A 318 18.28 13.82 -24.10
C PHE A 318 18.28 14.52 -22.73
N PRO A 319 18.89 15.73 -22.58
CA PRO A 319 19.02 16.39 -21.28
C PRO A 319 17.70 16.66 -20.54
N LEU A 320 16.63 16.99 -21.28
CA LEU A 320 15.31 17.28 -20.72
C LEU A 320 14.55 16.02 -20.27
N LEU A 321 14.89 14.83 -20.79
CA LEU A 321 14.16 13.58 -20.55
C LEU A 321 14.06 13.24 -19.07
N ARG A 322 15.17 13.35 -18.32
CA ARG A 322 15.19 13.08 -16.87
C ARG A 322 14.26 14.00 -16.08
N TYR A 323 14.14 15.25 -16.49
CA TYR A 323 13.22 16.21 -15.86
C TYR A 323 11.77 15.97 -16.25
N ILE A 324 11.50 15.49 -17.47
CA ILE A 324 10.17 15.04 -17.88
C ILE A 324 9.73 13.84 -17.03
N CYS A 325 10.62 12.87 -16.77
CA CYS A 325 10.35 11.75 -15.87
C CYS A 325 10.02 12.22 -14.44
N VAL A 326 10.82 13.14 -13.88
CA VAL A 326 10.54 13.70 -12.54
C VAL A 326 9.24 14.51 -12.53
N ALA A 327 8.99 15.35 -13.54
CA ALA A 327 7.74 16.10 -13.67
C ALA A 327 6.53 15.16 -13.66
N ARG A 328 6.62 14.03 -14.38
CA ARG A 328 5.56 13.02 -14.39
C ARG A 328 5.34 12.37 -13.02
N LEU A 329 6.43 12.03 -12.31
CA LEU A 329 6.33 11.51 -10.94
C LEU A 329 5.67 12.52 -10.00
N LEU A 330 6.02 13.80 -10.14
CA LEU A 330 5.47 14.88 -9.31
C LEU A 330 3.99 15.15 -9.61
N GLN A 331 3.55 15.06 -10.85
CA GLN A 331 2.11 15.11 -11.20
C GLN A 331 1.31 14.01 -10.49
N LEU A 332 1.90 12.83 -10.29
CA LEU A 332 1.28 11.71 -9.60
C LEU A 332 1.56 11.71 -8.08
N SER A 333 2.30 12.68 -7.55
CA SER A 333 2.86 12.66 -6.19
C SER A 333 1.81 12.46 -5.10
N SER A 334 0.65 13.13 -5.20
CA SER A 334 -0.45 12.96 -4.24
C SER A 334 -1.01 11.53 -4.24
N GLN A 335 -1.30 10.97 -5.42
CA GLN A 335 -1.86 9.63 -5.57
C GLN A 335 -0.86 8.55 -5.17
N LEU A 336 0.42 8.72 -5.55
CA LEU A 336 1.49 7.80 -5.19
C LEU A 336 1.70 7.75 -3.66
N ARG A 337 1.74 8.90 -2.98
CA ARG A 337 1.91 8.95 -1.52
C ARG A 337 0.76 8.32 -0.73
N GLN A 338 -0.43 8.24 -1.32
CA GLN A 338 -1.60 7.59 -0.70
C GLN A 338 -1.71 6.10 -1.04
N SER A 339 -0.94 5.63 -2.01
CA SER A 339 -1.00 4.26 -2.51
C SER A 339 0.05 3.36 -1.84
N ASP A 340 -0.29 2.09 -1.71
CA ASP A 340 0.65 1.03 -1.35
C ASP A 340 1.52 0.62 -2.55
N ASN A 341 2.43 -0.35 -2.37
CA ASN A 341 3.34 -0.79 -3.45
C ASN A 341 2.58 -1.18 -4.74
N THR A 342 1.49 -1.96 -4.61
CA THR A 342 0.72 -2.42 -5.77
C THR A 342 -0.04 -1.27 -6.43
N GLY A 343 -0.62 -0.36 -5.64
CA GLY A 343 -1.28 0.85 -6.14
C GLY A 343 -0.31 1.77 -6.88
N CYS A 344 0.88 2.01 -6.32
CA CYS A 344 1.92 2.79 -6.97
C CYS A 344 2.39 2.16 -8.28
N LEU A 345 2.65 0.84 -8.31
CA LEU A 345 3.01 0.14 -9.54
C LEU A 345 1.89 0.22 -10.59
N ARG A 346 0.63 0.08 -10.17
CA ARG A 346 -0.53 0.24 -11.07
C ARG A 346 -0.58 1.64 -11.68
N LEU A 347 -0.33 2.69 -10.89
CA LEU A 347 -0.31 4.07 -11.37
C LEU A 347 0.87 4.35 -12.31
N LEU A 348 2.07 3.91 -11.94
CA LEU A 348 3.30 4.13 -12.71
C LEU A 348 3.34 3.30 -14.01
N MET A 349 2.68 2.14 -14.02
CA MET A 349 2.62 1.24 -15.18
C MET A 349 1.33 1.38 -15.99
N ARG A 350 0.42 2.28 -15.62
CA ARG A 350 -0.82 2.54 -16.39
C ARG A 350 -0.46 3.00 -17.80
N ALA A 351 -1.10 2.43 -18.82
CA ALA A 351 -1.01 2.93 -20.19
C ALA A 351 -2.09 3.98 -20.44
N TYR A 352 -1.93 4.80 -21.48
CA TYR A 352 -2.94 5.79 -21.88
C TYR A 352 -4.33 5.16 -22.12
N GLN A 353 -5.41 5.85 -21.73
CA GLN A 353 -6.82 5.45 -21.91
C GLN A 353 -7.61 6.63 -22.50
N GLU A 354 -8.51 6.37 -23.47
CA GLU A 354 -9.22 7.40 -24.26
C GLU A 354 -10.22 8.26 -23.46
N GLU A 355 -10.71 7.80 -22.30
CA GLU A 355 -11.74 8.49 -21.50
C GLU A 355 -11.26 9.80 -20.81
N GLU A 356 -10.02 10.22 -21.01
CA GLU A 356 -9.41 11.40 -20.35
C GLU A 356 -9.43 12.70 -21.20
N LEU A 357 -10.27 12.78 -22.25
CA LEU A 357 -10.33 13.89 -23.24
C LEU A 357 -11.12 15.14 -22.83
N ASP A 358 -11.79 15.17 -21.67
CA ASP A 358 -12.78 16.21 -21.32
C ASP A 358 -12.22 17.55 -20.80
N GLY A 359 -11.00 17.96 -21.18
CA GLY A 359 -10.42 19.25 -20.76
C GLY A 359 -9.64 19.97 -21.85
N GLU A 360 -9.97 21.24 -22.11
CA GLU A 360 -9.37 22.13 -23.12
C GLU A 360 -7.85 22.44 -22.93
N GLN A 361 -7.18 21.88 -21.92
CA GLN A 361 -5.75 22.10 -21.62
C GLN A 361 -4.86 20.94 -22.10
N ASN A 362 -3.88 21.25 -22.96
CA ASN A 362 -2.94 20.30 -23.52
C ASN A 362 -1.91 19.82 -22.47
N ARG A 363 -2.18 18.68 -21.82
CA ARG A 363 -1.41 18.09 -20.71
C ARG A 363 0.09 17.92 -21.01
N ALA A 364 0.44 17.64 -22.27
CA ALA A 364 1.83 17.53 -22.69
C ALA A 364 2.58 18.87 -22.61
N ILE A 365 1.92 19.98 -22.95
CA ILE A 365 2.51 21.33 -22.86
C ILE A 365 2.78 21.70 -21.40
N GLU A 366 1.84 21.43 -20.49
CA GLU A 366 2.03 21.67 -19.06
C GLU A 366 3.17 20.84 -18.48
N LEU A 367 3.28 19.56 -18.86
CA LEU A 367 4.38 18.69 -18.45
C LEU A 367 5.74 19.24 -18.90
N ILE A 368 5.82 19.75 -20.14
CA ILE A 368 7.04 20.34 -20.69
C ILE A 368 7.41 21.63 -19.95
N LYS A 369 6.42 22.52 -19.71
CA LYS A 369 6.62 23.75 -18.93
C LYS A 369 7.15 23.40 -17.54
N PHE A 370 6.52 22.43 -16.88
CA PHE A 370 6.95 21.98 -15.56
C PHE A 370 8.35 21.36 -15.58
N ALA A 371 8.69 20.52 -16.56
CA ALA A 371 10.03 19.95 -16.70
C ALA A 371 11.11 21.01 -16.93
N ARG A 372 10.82 22.09 -17.67
CA ARG A 372 11.73 23.23 -17.86
C ARG A 372 11.98 23.98 -16.55
N ILE A 373 10.92 24.23 -15.78
CA ILE A 373 11.00 24.85 -14.44
C ILE A 373 11.80 23.97 -13.47
N LEU A 374 11.60 22.65 -13.48
CA LEU A 374 12.39 21.73 -12.64
C LEU A 374 13.87 21.72 -13.01
N ARG A 375 14.20 21.88 -14.29
CA ARG A 375 15.59 21.98 -14.76
C ARG A 375 16.23 23.28 -14.30
N ASP A 376 15.53 24.40 -14.46
CA ASP A 376 15.99 25.73 -14.06
C ASP A 376 14.85 26.51 -13.39
N PRO A 377 14.79 26.50 -12.04
CA PRO A 377 13.71 27.16 -11.29
C PRO A 377 13.58 28.66 -11.58
N MET A 378 14.64 29.32 -12.05
CA MET A 378 14.58 30.75 -12.39
C MET A 378 13.73 31.03 -13.64
N THR A 379 13.46 30.01 -14.47
CA THR A 379 12.59 30.15 -15.66
C THR A 379 11.12 30.35 -15.31
N GLU A 380 10.72 30.14 -14.06
CA GLU A 380 9.37 30.43 -13.57
C GLU A 380 9.05 31.94 -13.65
N GLU A 381 10.05 32.84 -13.51
CA GLU A 381 9.87 34.30 -13.66
C GLU A 381 9.55 34.73 -15.10
N THR A 382 9.99 33.98 -16.11
CA THR A 382 9.94 34.38 -17.53
C THR A 382 8.72 33.83 -18.28
N GLN A 383 8.09 32.76 -17.80
CA GLN A 383 7.04 32.04 -18.54
C GLN A 383 5.63 32.64 -18.43
N GLN A 384 5.30 33.40 -17.39
CA GLN A 384 3.97 34.04 -17.28
C GLN A 384 3.80 35.29 -18.17
N CYS A 385 4.86 35.77 -18.81
CA CYS A 385 4.77 36.88 -19.77
C CYS A 385 4.29 36.43 -21.16
N GLU A 386 4.33 35.12 -21.50
CA GLU A 386 3.95 34.62 -22.83
C GLU A 386 2.54 34.02 -22.88
N ASP A 387 2.04 33.45 -21.78
CA ASP A 387 0.66 32.96 -21.67
C ASP A 387 -0.21 33.99 -20.94
N GLY A 388 -0.95 34.80 -21.70
CA GLY A 388 -1.95 35.72 -21.16
C GLY A 388 -3.18 35.01 -20.59
N GLU A 389 -3.00 34.15 -19.57
CA GLU A 389 -4.11 33.69 -18.74
C GLU A 389 -4.59 34.85 -17.86
N LYS A 390 -5.64 35.51 -18.35
CA LYS A 390 -6.44 36.43 -17.56
C LYS A 390 -7.36 35.61 -16.65
N ASP A 391 -7.09 35.61 -15.35
CA ASP A 391 -8.10 35.26 -14.35
C ASP A 391 -9.26 36.29 -14.40
N CYS A 392 -10.39 35.91 -13.82
CA CYS A 392 -11.68 36.62 -13.79
C CYS A 392 -11.61 38.12 -13.45
N ASP A 393 -10.52 38.56 -12.82
CA ASP A 393 -10.32 39.91 -12.29
C ASP A 393 -9.24 40.74 -13.03
N GLY A 394 -8.62 40.21 -14.10
CA GLY A 394 -7.84 41.03 -15.05
C GLY A 394 -6.45 41.52 -14.61
N GLU A 395 -5.89 41.06 -13.49
CA GLU A 395 -4.51 41.39 -13.07
C GLU A 395 -3.51 40.26 -13.38
N SER A 396 -2.41 40.60 -14.06
CA SER A 396 -1.29 39.68 -14.33
C SER A 396 -0.53 39.38 -13.04
N ARG A 397 -0.65 38.15 -12.53
CA ARG A 397 0.17 37.65 -11.42
C ARG A 397 1.62 37.54 -11.90
N SER A 398 2.54 38.28 -11.29
CA SER A 398 3.97 38.11 -11.49
C SER A 398 4.55 37.22 -10.39
N VAL A 399 5.22 36.13 -10.75
CA VAL A 399 6.00 35.29 -9.82
C VAL A 399 7.45 35.78 -9.78
N GLU A 400 7.95 36.11 -8.59
CA GLU A 400 9.36 36.43 -8.35
C GLU A 400 10.05 35.24 -7.67
N VAL A 401 11.17 34.78 -8.23
CA VAL A 401 11.94 33.65 -7.70
C VAL A 401 13.18 34.18 -6.98
N VAL A 402 13.34 33.75 -5.73
CA VAL A 402 14.46 34.11 -4.88
C VAL A 402 15.33 32.90 -4.62
N GLN A 403 16.63 33.04 -4.88
CA GLN A 403 17.64 32.05 -4.53
C GLN A 403 18.15 32.30 -3.11
N PHE A 404 17.95 31.31 -2.24
CA PHE A 404 18.40 31.32 -0.85
C PHE A 404 19.65 30.48 -0.66
N GLN A 405 20.66 31.07 -0.02
CA GLN A 405 21.90 30.41 0.37
C GLN A 405 21.75 29.74 1.74
N GLU A 406 22.81 29.06 2.20
CA GLU A 406 22.84 28.44 3.53
C GLU A 406 22.62 29.49 4.64
N GLY A 407 21.64 29.25 5.53
CA GLY A 407 21.24 30.18 6.58
C GLY A 407 19.72 30.31 6.75
N SER A 408 19.29 31.24 7.61
CA SER A 408 17.86 31.52 7.83
C SER A 408 17.25 32.18 6.60
N LEU A 409 16.08 31.69 6.16
CA LEU A 409 15.31 32.34 5.09
C LEU A 409 14.80 33.73 5.52
N GLY A 410 14.60 33.94 6.83
CA GLY A 410 14.12 35.22 7.36
C GLY A 410 12.62 35.46 7.20
N ILE A 411 11.80 34.43 6.99
CA ILE A 411 10.35 34.54 6.72
C ILE A 411 9.51 33.73 7.69
N ILE A 412 8.37 34.29 8.10
CA ILE A 412 7.27 33.58 8.78
C ILE A 412 6.13 33.40 7.79
N LEU A 413 5.70 32.15 7.61
CA LEU A 413 4.56 31.80 6.76
C LEU A 413 3.29 31.61 7.62
N THR A 414 2.13 31.93 7.05
CA THR A 414 0.82 31.68 7.64
C THR A 414 -0.16 31.24 6.57
N ALA A 415 -1.32 30.69 6.94
CA ALA A 415 -2.35 30.37 5.96
C ALA A 415 -2.86 31.67 5.32
N ALA A 416 -3.04 31.68 4.00
CA ALA A 416 -3.58 32.83 3.29
C ALA A 416 -5.09 33.00 3.58
N GLY A 417 -5.62 34.21 3.38
CA GLY A 417 -7.02 34.53 3.65
C GLY A 417 -8.03 33.77 2.77
N ALA A 418 -9.34 33.95 3.01
CA ALA A 418 -10.44 33.15 2.47
C ALA A 418 -10.47 32.94 0.93
N GLN A 419 -9.79 33.79 0.15
CA GLN A 419 -9.66 33.60 -1.30
C GLN A 419 -8.55 32.61 -1.72
N TYR A 420 -7.68 32.20 -0.80
CA TYR A 420 -6.48 31.39 -1.04
C TYR A 420 -6.23 30.36 0.08
N GLU A 421 -7.27 29.81 0.71
CA GLU A 421 -7.18 28.99 1.93
C GLU A 421 -6.20 27.78 1.84
N ASP A 422 -5.97 27.27 0.62
CA ASP A 422 -5.03 26.18 0.35
C ASP A 422 -3.56 26.64 0.18
N ARG A 423 -3.25 27.91 0.44
CA ARG A 423 -1.93 28.51 0.18
C ARG A 423 -1.33 29.16 1.43
N LEU A 424 -0.01 29.30 1.40
CA LEU A 424 0.76 29.96 2.46
C LEU A 424 1.15 31.37 2.02
N ALA A 425 0.99 32.35 2.92
CA ALA A 425 1.37 33.74 2.72
C ALA A 425 2.52 34.16 3.64
N VAL A 426 3.34 35.13 3.21
CA VAL A 426 4.38 35.76 4.02
C VAL A 426 3.74 36.68 5.06
N LYS A 427 3.79 36.29 6.34
CA LYS A 427 3.21 37.03 7.46
C LYS A 427 4.12 38.14 7.97
N SER A 428 5.40 37.84 8.15
CA SER A 428 6.39 38.77 8.69
C SER A 428 7.81 38.31 8.39
N PHE A 429 8.75 39.23 8.34
CA PHE A 429 10.18 38.92 8.28
C PHE A 429 10.77 38.72 9.67
N THR A 430 11.71 37.80 9.82
CA THR A 430 12.49 37.61 11.05
C THR A 430 13.87 38.23 10.89
N ARG A 431 14.33 38.87 11.98
CA ARG A 431 15.71 39.37 12.04
C ARG A 431 16.67 38.20 12.12
N ASP A 432 17.67 38.17 11.25
CA ASP A 432 18.73 37.18 11.27
C ASP A 432 19.91 37.71 12.10
N PRO A 433 20.21 37.12 13.27
CA PRO A 433 21.31 37.56 14.11
C PRO A 433 22.70 37.32 13.48
N THR A 434 22.78 36.52 12.40
CA THR A 434 24.04 36.19 11.71
C THR A 434 24.32 37.06 10.49
N ALA A 435 23.37 37.90 10.07
CA ALA A 435 23.48 38.76 8.89
C ALA A 435 23.93 40.19 9.23
N ILE A 436 24.71 40.81 8.33
CA ILE A 436 25.15 42.21 8.47
C ILE A 436 23.92 43.13 8.37
N GLY A 437 23.53 43.75 9.50
CA GLY A 437 22.35 44.61 9.59
C GLY A 437 21.10 43.94 10.16
N GLY A 438 21.13 42.64 10.48
CA GLY A 438 20.03 41.94 11.13
C GLY A 438 18.83 41.61 10.23
N VAL A 439 18.95 41.80 8.91
CA VAL A 439 17.89 41.60 7.90
C VAL A 439 18.01 40.18 7.34
N GLY A 440 16.90 39.42 7.33
CA GLY A 440 16.87 38.05 6.82
C GLY A 440 16.98 37.99 5.28
N GLN A 441 17.40 36.85 4.73
CA GLN A 441 17.70 36.71 3.29
C GLN A 441 16.54 37.10 2.37
N ALA A 442 15.29 36.80 2.74
CA ALA A 442 14.12 37.15 1.94
C ALA A 442 13.89 38.67 1.87
N GLU A 443 14.02 39.36 3.00
CA GLU A 443 13.88 40.82 3.06
C GLU A 443 15.04 41.51 2.34
N ALA A 444 16.26 40.97 2.47
CA ALA A 444 17.44 41.47 1.77
C ALA A 444 17.38 41.29 0.24
N SER A 445 16.58 40.34 -0.25
CA SER A 445 16.42 40.09 -1.69
C SER A 445 15.69 41.23 -2.43
N GLY A 446 14.88 42.03 -1.72
CA GLY A 446 14.03 43.08 -2.31
C GLY A 446 12.87 42.56 -3.18
N LYS A 447 12.74 41.23 -3.33
CA LYS A 447 11.76 40.55 -4.17
C LYS A 447 10.54 40.00 -3.43
N VAL A 448 10.59 39.97 -2.09
CA VAL A 448 9.55 39.41 -1.23
C VAL A 448 8.87 40.51 -0.43
N ARG A 449 7.54 40.51 -0.40
CA ARG A 449 6.69 41.44 0.34
C ARG A 449 5.82 40.69 1.35
N LEU A 450 5.31 41.43 2.34
CA LEU A 450 4.30 40.90 3.25
C LEU A 450 3.00 40.68 2.46
N GLY A 451 2.36 39.53 2.65
CA GLY A 451 1.17 39.11 1.89
C GLY A 451 1.47 38.24 0.67
N ASP A 452 2.73 38.11 0.26
CA ASP A 452 3.08 37.28 -0.89
C ASP A 452 2.74 35.81 -0.66
N LEU A 453 2.14 35.19 -1.66
CA LEU A 453 1.82 33.78 -1.64
C LEU A 453 3.04 32.96 -2.05
N LEU A 454 3.34 31.93 -1.26
CA LEU A 454 4.33 30.91 -1.61
C LEU A 454 3.82 30.12 -2.82
N GLN A 455 4.56 30.18 -3.93
CA GLN A 455 4.18 29.54 -5.19
C GLN A 455 4.86 28.17 -5.34
N SER A 456 6.19 28.15 -5.22
CA SER A 456 6.99 26.96 -5.53
C SER A 456 8.24 26.88 -4.66
N ILE A 457 8.80 25.67 -4.50
CA ILE A 457 10.15 25.45 -3.95
C ILE A 457 10.92 24.56 -4.94
N ASN A 458 12.09 25.03 -5.38
CA ASN A 458 12.90 24.42 -6.44
C ASN A 458 12.12 24.09 -7.72
N GLY A 459 11.11 24.92 -8.02
CA GLY A 459 10.21 24.75 -9.15
C GLY A 459 9.04 23.80 -8.91
N VAL A 460 8.92 23.19 -7.72
CA VAL A 460 7.79 22.31 -7.33
C VAL A 460 6.68 23.14 -6.70
N PRO A 461 5.45 23.14 -7.24
CA PRO A 461 4.33 23.90 -6.68
C PRO A 461 4.02 23.53 -5.22
N ILE A 462 3.75 24.54 -4.40
CA ILE A 462 3.39 24.40 -2.97
C ILE A 462 1.92 24.81 -2.79
N ILE A 463 1.02 23.90 -3.16
CA ILE A 463 -0.45 24.07 -3.06
C ILE A 463 -1.01 22.97 -2.15
N GLY A 464 -1.81 23.34 -1.16
CA GLY A 464 -2.36 22.41 -0.16
C GLY A 464 -1.31 21.82 0.79
N VAL A 465 -0.21 22.56 1.01
CA VAL A 465 0.95 22.11 1.77
C VAL A 465 1.09 22.91 3.07
N THR A 466 1.39 22.22 4.18
CA THR A 466 1.50 22.84 5.51
C THR A 466 2.78 23.64 5.69
N THR A 467 2.78 24.60 6.62
CA THR A 467 4.02 25.30 7.03
C THR A 467 5.09 24.32 7.52
N GLU A 468 4.67 23.24 8.17
CA GLU A 468 5.55 22.24 8.78
C GLU A 468 6.12 21.28 7.74
N GLU A 469 5.34 21.03 6.70
CA GLU A 469 5.71 20.27 5.53
C GLU A 469 6.70 21.07 4.68
N VAL A 470 6.46 22.36 4.48
CA VAL A 470 7.42 23.28 3.84
C VAL A 470 8.73 23.31 4.63
N LYS A 471 8.70 23.43 5.96
CA LYS A 471 9.90 23.37 6.81
C LYS A 471 10.67 22.06 6.63
N ARG A 472 9.98 20.90 6.60
CA ARG A 472 10.63 19.61 6.37
C ARG A 472 11.24 19.50 4.99
N ARG A 473 10.54 19.94 3.94
CA ARG A 473 11.09 19.98 2.58
C ARG A 473 12.37 20.82 2.55
N LEU A 474 12.34 22.01 3.14
CA LEU A 474 13.49 22.91 3.21
C LEU A 474 14.67 22.37 4.03
N GLN A 475 14.43 21.49 5.01
CA GLN A 475 15.47 20.82 5.79
C GLN A 475 16.16 19.69 5.01
N LEU A 476 15.46 19.06 4.09
CA LEU A 476 15.93 17.89 3.32
C LEU A 476 16.54 18.28 1.97
N ILE A 477 16.36 19.53 1.54
CA ILE A 477 16.88 20.05 0.27
C ILE A 477 18.27 20.65 0.50
N ASP A 478 19.24 20.20 -0.30
CA ASP A 478 20.58 20.79 -0.35
C ASP A 478 20.54 22.23 -0.86
N ARG A 479 21.34 23.10 -0.25
CA ARG A 479 21.44 24.52 -0.63
C ARG A 479 22.25 24.66 -1.92
N PRO A 480 21.92 25.61 -2.81
CA PRO A 480 20.93 26.68 -2.68
C PRO A 480 19.48 26.25 -2.99
N VAL A 481 18.51 26.90 -2.34
CA VAL A 481 17.07 26.68 -2.53
C VAL A 481 16.46 27.84 -3.31
N TYR A 482 15.66 27.56 -4.34
CA TYR A 482 14.90 28.55 -5.09
C TYR A 482 13.46 28.55 -4.61
N ILE A 483 12.88 29.71 -4.31
CA ILE A 483 11.48 29.81 -3.86
C ILE A 483 10.77 30.87 -4.70
N GLY A 484 9.65 30.50 -5.32
CA GLY A 484 8.78 31.40 -6.05
C GLY A 484 7.75 32.06 -5.12
N PHE A 485 7.59 33.36 -5.24
CA PHE A 485 6.60 34.19 -4.53
C PHE A 485 5.68 34.88 -5.52
N CYS A 486 4.38 34.88 -5.25
CA CYS A 486 3.37 35.52 -6.08
C CYS A 486 2.75 36.71 -5.34
N HIS A 487 2.83 37.91 -5.92
CA HIS A 487 2.20 39.10 -5.37
C HIS A 487 0.68 39.06 -5.60
N CYS A 488 -0.11 39.24 -4.53
CA CYS A 488 -1.56 39.41 -4.60
C CYS A 488 -1.94 40.65 -3.77
N SER A 489 -2.62 41.61 -4.40
CA SER A 489 -3.01 42.92 -3.82
C SER A 489 -3.96 42.80 -2.62
N ASP A 490 -4.68 41.67 -2.47
CA ASP A 490 -5.75 41.48 -1.49
C ASP A 490 -5.47 40.45 -0.37
N ALA A 491 -4.23 39.99 -0.19
CA ALA A 491 -3.92 38.88 0.72
C ALA A 491 -4.07 39.19 2.23
N PHE A 492 -4.22 40.47 2.61
CA PHE A 492 -4.57 40.90 3.96
C PHE A 492 -5.77 41.87 3.90
N GLY A 493 -6.92 41.43 4.42
CA GLY A 493 -8.06 42.32 4.63
C GLY A 493 -7.65 43.55 5.44
N ASN A 494 -7.98 44.73 4.92
CA ASN A 494 -7.67 46.05 5.50
C ASN A 494 -8.03 46.14 7.00
N GLU A 495 -7.07 45.90 7.87
CA GLU A 495 -7.03 46.46 9.23
C GLU A 495 -5.77 47.31 9.34
N ASN A 496 -5.84 48.56 8.87
CA ASN A 496 -5.11 49.73 9.40
C ASN A 496 -5.14 50.91 8.40
N THR A 497 -6.24 51.65 8.37
CA THR A 497 -6.22 53.07 7.99
C THR A 497 -7.31 53.84 8.73
N ALA A 498 -6.91 54.64 9.72
CA ALA A 498 -7.31 56.04 9.92
C ALA A 498 -7.16 56.46 11.40
N ALA A 499 -6.18 57.33 11.64
CA ALA A 499 -6.06 58.11 12.85
C ALA A 499 -6.83 59.45 12.71
N SER A 500 -7.30 59.94 13.87
CA SER A 500 -7.57 61.32 14.29
C SER A 500 -8.77 62.12 13.71
N ASP A 501 -9.52 62.64 14.69
CA ASP A 501 -10.26 63.91 14.78
C ASP A 501 -11.71 64.04 14.31
N GLY A 502 -12.58 64.46 15.26
CA GLY A 502 -13.74 65.31 14.97
C GLY A 502 -15.09 64.91 15.59
N SER A 503 -15.27 65.23 16.88
CA SER A 503 -16.49 65.70 17.59
C SER A 503 -17.92 65.50 17.03
N GLU A 504 -18.79 65.10 17.99
CA GLU A 504 -20.25 65.42 18.13
C GLU A 504 -21.23 64.80 17.12
N ALA A 505 -22.43 64.34 17.46
CA ALA A 505 -23.17 64.01 18.68
C ALA A 505 -24.48 63.35 18.18
N VAL A 506 -24.93 62.21 18.72
CA VAL A 506 -26.34 61.78 18.59
C VAL A 506 -26.79 61.07 19.86
N GLU A 507 -27.87 61.61 20.44
CA GLU A 507 -28.59 61.07 21.59
C GLU A 507 -29.46 59.83 21.23
N VAL A 508 -29.23 58.82 22.06
CA VAL A 508 -30.05 57.71 22.59
C VAL A 508 -31.57 57.66 22.32
N SER A 509 -32.03 56.50 21.83
CA SER A 509 -33.14 55.66 22.35
C SER A 509 -33.07 54.29 21.64
N ASP A 510 -33.22 53.08 22.20
CA ASP A 510 -33.55 52.54 23.52
C ASP A 510 -32.87 51.17 23.64
N ALA A 511 -32.50 50.75 24.86
CA ALA A 511 -31.70 49.55 25.14
C ALA A 511 -32.52 48.41 25.77
N ALA A 512 -32.24 47.16 25.39
CA ALA A 512 -32.21 46.00 26.29
C ALA A 512 -31.45 44.78 25.69
N GLU A 513 -30.26 44.54 26.25
CA GLU A 513 -29.53 43.26 26.42
C GLU A 513 -28.98 42.46 25.21
N SER A 514 -27.69 42.68 24.91
CA SER A 514 -26.84 41.74 24.16
C SER A 514 -25.49 41.53 24.87
N SER A 515 -25.21 40.29 25.27
CA SER A 515 -23.90 39.80 25.78
C SER A 515 -22.92 39.53 24.62
N PRO A 516 -21.59 39.49 24.85
CA PRO A 516 -20.59 39.58 23.79
C PRO A 516 -20.50 38.27 23.00
N ARG A 517 -20.54 38.35 21.68
CA ARG A 517 -20.16 37.26 20.77
C ARG A 517 -18.63 37.16 20.75
N SER A 518 -18.09 36.25 21.54
CA SER A 518 -16.78 35.63 21.31
C SER A 518 -16.95 34.38 20.43
N ASP A 519 -15.93 34.06 19.64
CA ASP A 519 -15.64 32.73 19.07
C ASP A 519 -16.44 32.21 17.86
N THR A 520 -16.48 32.93 16.72
CA THR A 520 -17.00 32.33 15.46
C THR A 520 -16.22 32.71 14.20
N ALA A 521 -14.89 32.57 14.20
CA ALA A 521 -14.08 32.61 12.98
C ALA A 521 -13.16 31.38 12.79
N LEU A 522 -13.31 30.35 13.63
CA LEU A 522 -12.61 29.05 13.53
C LEU A 522 -13.55 27.89 13.17
N SER A 523 -14.71 28.20 12.58
CA SER A 523 -15.86 27.28 12.53
C SER A 523 -16.06 26.54 11.20
N GLU A 524 -15.19 26.69 10.20
CA GLU A 524 -15.32 25.98 8.92
C GLU A 524 -14.24 24.92 8.66
N LEU A 525 -13.61 24.39 9.72
CA LEU A 525 -13.04 23.04 9.64
C LEU A 525 -14.20 22.05 9.54
N VAL A 526 -14.29 21.31 8.42
CA VAL A 526 -15.26 20.23 8.21
C VAL A 526 -15.32 19.36 9.47
N LEU A 527 -16.39 19.53 10.26
CA LEU A 527 -16.57 18.75 11.48
C LEU A 527 -16.67 17.26 11.09
N PRO A 528 -15.90 16.37 11.73
CA PRO A 528 -15.94 14.95 11.42
C PRO A 528 -17.35 14.39 11.61
N VAL A 529 -17.76 13.48 10.72
CA VAL A 529 -19.09 12.86 10.78
C VAL A 529 -19.15 11.91 11.98
N PHE A 530 -20.00 12.26 12.95
CA PHE A 530 -20.32 11.42 14.10
C PHE A 530 -21.39 10.40 13.77
N LEU A 531 -21.26 9.19 14.32
CA LEU A 531 -22.30 8.19 14.26
C LEU A 531 -23.54 8.65 15.06
N PRO A 532 -24.74 8.14 14.73
CA PRO A 532 -25.91 8.40 15.55
C PRO A 532 -25.72 7.95 17.00
N GLY A 533 -25.87 8.88 17.95
CA GLY A 533 -25.60 8.66 19.38
C GLY A 533 -24.13 8.87 19.79
N GLU A 534 -23.24 9.13 18.84
CA GLU A 534 -21.84 9.49 19.10
C GLU A 534 -21.75 10.99 19.47
N LEU A 535 -21.13 11.26 20.61
CA LEU A 535 -20.97 12.60 21.17
C LEU A 535 -19.49 12.87 21.38
N CYS A 536 -19.00 14.02 20.91
CA CYS A 536 -17.64 14.48 21.14
C CYS A 536 -17.50 15.07 22.55
N TYR A 537 -16.65 14.47 23.38
CA TYR A 537 -16.38 14.91 24.75
C TYR A 537 -15.17 15.85 24.84
N ALA A 538 -14.19 15.63 23.97
CA ALA A 538 -12.99 16.45 23.92
C ALA A 538 -12.41 16.45 22.51
N ASN A 539 -11.78 17.56 22.15
CA ASN A 539 -10.84 17.63 21.05
C ASN A 539 -9.60 18.40 21.51
N VAL A 540 -8.44 17.96 21.08
CA VAL A 540 -7.14 18.52 21.50
C VAL A 540 -6.22 18.58 20.30
N GLU A 541 -5.54 19.71 20.11
CA GLU A 541 -4.48 19.82 19.13
C GLU A 541 -3.24 19.09 19.66
N THR A 542 -2.72 18.16 18.87
CA THR A 542 -1.62 17.29 19.28
C THR A 542 -0.81 16.88 18.06
N SER A 543 0.42 16.44 18.30
CA SER A 543 1.18 15.75 17.27
C SER A 543 1.15 14.25 17.51
N MET A 544 0.92 13.45 16.47
CA MET A 544 0.90 11.99 16.52
C MET A 544 2.14 11.41 15.84
N GLN A 545 2.79 10.42 16.47
CA GLN A 545 3.91 9.70 15.87
C GLN A 545 3.40 8.74 14.80
N ARG A 546 3.92 8.92 13.59
CA ARG A 546 3.76 8.03 12.47
C ARG A 546 5.04 7.23 12.29
N LEU A 547 4.90 5.90 12.29
CA LEU A 547 6.00 4.99 12.01
C LEU A 547 6.19 4.88 10.50
N VAL A 548 7.44 4.92 10.08
CA VAL A 548 7.90 4.74 8.70
C VAL A 548 8.88 3.58 8.74
N LEU A 549 8.42 2.41 8.30
CA LEU A 549 9.26 1.23 8.20
C LEU A 549 10.35 1.48 7.14
N SER A 550 11.61 1.28 7.54
CA SER A 550 12.77 1.36 6.68
C SER A 550 13.17 -0.04 6.19
N HIS A 551 13.86 -0.08 5.06
CA HIS A 551 14.24 -1.28 4.30
C HIS A 551 15.29 -2.17 5.00
N ASP A 552 16.01 -1.65 6.01
CA ASP A 552 16.93 -2.41 6.87
C ASP A 552 16.20 -3.13 8.03
N GLY A 553 14.87 -3.02 8.10
CA GLY A 553 14.07 -3.48 9.22
C GLY A 553 14.18 -2.58 10.45
N SER A 554 14.77 -1.38 10.31
CA SER A 554 14.62 -0.30 11.29
C SER A 554 13.28 0.41 11.06
N CYS A 555 12.82 1.11 12.09
CA CYS A 555 11.54 1.83 12.06
C CYS A 555 11.86 3.29 12.37
N LEU A 556 11.83 4.15 11.35
CA LEU A 556 11.91 5.58 11.52
C LEU A 556 10.56 6.09 11.99
N SER A 557 10.52 7.24 12.63
CA SER A 557 9.26 7.80 13.10
C SER A 557 9.28 9.31 12.97
N HIS A 558 8.16 9.90 12.60
CA HIS A 558 7.99 11.35 12.55
C HIS A 558 6.67 11.74 13.18
N TYR A 559 6.55 12.98 13.63
CA TYR A 559 5.31 13.50 14.18
C TYR A 559 4.50 14.21 13.10
N ILE A 560 3.19 14.01 13.08
CA ILE A 560 2.24 14.77 12.26
C ILE A 560 1.35 15.59 13.19
N SER A 561 1.15 16.88 12.89
CA SER A 561 0.31 17.76 13.70
C SER A 561 -1.14 17.69 13.25
N GLY A 562 -2.05 17.62 14.21
CA GLY A 562 -3.45 17.39 13.95
C GLY A 562 -4.31 17.62 15.18
N LYS A 563 -5.57 17.23 15.05
CA LYS A 563 -6.57 17.32 16.10
C LYS A 563 -7.03 15.92 16.46
N LEU A 564 -6.94 15.58 17.74
CA LEU A 564 -7.42 14.33 18.29
C LEU A 564 -8.81 14.57 18.87
N PHE A 565 -9.79 13.83 18.38
CA PHE A 565 -11.16 13.84 18.86
C PHE A 565 -11.41 12.61 19.73
N ILE A 566 -12.08 12.82 20.86
CA ILE A 566 -12.51 11.76 21.76
C ILE A 566 -14.03 11.82 21.88
N THR A 567 -14.67 10.72 21.52
CA THR A 567 -16.11 10.54 21.64
C THR A 567 -16.44 9.45 22.65
N ASN A 568 -17.71 9.29 23.00
CA ASN A 568 -18.19 8.12 23.75
C ASN A 568 -18.01 6.77 23.01
N TYR A 569 -17.57 6.77 21.76
CA TYR A 569 -17.33 5.56 20.97
C TYR A 569 -15.86 5.35 20.60
N ARG A 570 -15.21 6.37 20.03
CA ARG A 570 -13.89 6.27 19.43
C ARG A 570 -13.02 7.47 19.74
N CYS A 571 -11.73 7.24 19.66
CA CYS A 571 -10.71 8.25 19.60
C CYS A 571 -10.18 8.26 18.16
N PHE A 572 -10.13 9.42 17.51
CA PHE A 572 -9.61 9.53 16.15
C PHE A 572 -8.84 10.82 15.93
N PHE A 573 -7.82 10.73 15.09
CA PHE A 573 -6.90 11.81 14.79
C PHE A 573 -7.08 12.23 13.33
N THR A 574 -7.24 13.54 13.12
CA THR A 574 -7.27 14.17 11.80
C THR A 574 -6.11 15.15 11.71
N ARG A 575 -5.28 15.07 10.66
CA ARG A 575 -4.28 16.10 10.42
C ARG A 575 -4.94 17.48 10.27
N LEU A 576 -4.27 18.55 10.71
CA LEU A 576 -4.78 19.93 10.63
C LEU A 576 -4.96 20.39 9.16
N LEU A 577 -4.21 19.80 8.24
CA LEU A 577 -4.15 20.17 6.83
C LEU A 577 -4.35 18.92 5.95
N GLY A 578 -5.60 18.47 5.90
CA GLY A 578 -6.10 17.38 5.08
C GLY A 578 -7.57 17.63 4.79
N ARG A 579 -8.13 17.01 3.74
CA ARG A 579 -9.53 17.17 3.31
C ARG A 579 -10.56 16.56 4.31
N GLY A 580 -10.32 16.66 5.62
CA GLY A 580 -11.13 16.04 6.67
C GLY A 580 -10.92 14.52 6.83
N GLU A 581 -9.85 13.96 6.24
CA GLU A 581 -9.55 12.52 6.33
C GLU A 581 -9.10 12.12 7.75
N ILE A 582 -9.54 10.94 8.19
CA ILE A 582 -9.15 10.34 9.47
C ILE A 582 -7.86 9.55 9.26
N ASP A 583 -6.76 10.05 9.82
CA ASP A 583 -5.42 9.42 9.75
C ASP A 583 -5.31 8.19 10.66
N TRP A 584 -6.00 8.22 11.80
CA TRP A 584 -6.01 7.13 12.76
C TRP A 584 -7.31 7.14 13.55
N GLN A 585 -7.86 5.96 13.83
CA GLN A 585 -9.02 5.82 14.71
C GLN A 585 -9.01 4.48 15.43
N ILE A 586 -9.51 4.49 16.66
CA ILE A 586 -9.80 3.29 17.44
C ILE A 586 -11.09 3.50 18.25
N PRO A 587 -11.88 2.46 18.50
CA PRO A 587 -12.88 2.51 19.57
C PRO A 587 -12.21 2.76 20.92
N VAL A 588 -12.82 3.56 21.80
CA VAL A 588 -12.25 3.88 23.13
C VAL A 588 -12.09 2.63 23.99
N LEU A 589 -13.00 1.66 23.85
CA LEU A 589 -12.91 0.37 24.55
C LEU A 589 -11.88 -0.59 23.96
N SER A 590 -11.29 -0.28 22.80
CA SER A 590 -10.13 -1.01 22.27
C SER A 590 -8.83 -0.61 22.98
N ILE A 591 -8.82 0.47 23.77
CA ILE A 591 -7.65 0.90 24.53
C ILE A 591 -7.37 -0.09 25.66
N ALA A 592 -6.15 -0.63 25.68
CA ALA A 592 -5.65 -1.54 26.70
C ALA A 592 -4.97 -0.79 27.84
N SER A 593 -4.12 0.19 27.52
CA SER A 593 -3.44 1.05 28.49
C SER A 593 -3.16 2.44 27.93
N ILE A 594 -2.96 3.40 28.84
CA ILE A 594 -2.60 4.78 28.53
C ILE A 594 -1.36 5.11 29.37
N ASP A 595 -0.19 5.09 28.75
CA ASP A 595 1.07 5.41 29.41
C ASP A 595 1.30 6.92 29.32
N ARG A 596 1.75 7.52 30.42
CA ARG A 596 1.85 8.98 30.60
C ARG A 596 3.30 9.35 30.90
N ILE A 597 3.84 10.32 30.17
CA ILE A 597 5.19 10.84 30.40
C ILE A 597 5.08 12.35 30.62
N ASP A 598 5.41 12.79 31.83
CA ASP A 598 5.43 14.19 32.25
C ASP A 598 6.89 14.69 32.26
N PRO A 599 7.25 15.70 31.45
CA PRO A 599 8.61 16.23 31.40
C PRO A 599 9.04 16.94 32.70
N HIS A 600 8.09 17.32 33.58
CA HIS A 600 8.37 18.10 34.79
C HIS A 600 8.32 17.27 36.09
N ALA A 601 8.02 15.97 36.03
CA ALA A 601 7.97 15.10 37.20
C ALA A 601 9.38 14.70 37.67
N SER A 602 9.95 15.43 38.63
CA SER A 602 11.21 15.06 39.30
C SER A 602 11.14 13.71 40.02
N ALA A 603 12.16 12.89 39.80
CA ALA A 603 12.38 11.57 40.40
C ALA A 603 12.30 11.58 41.94
N THR A 604 11.10 11.40 42.48
CA THR A 604 10.89 11.16 43.92
C THR A 604 9.69 10.24 44.13
N THR A 605 9.89 8.93 43.96
CA THR A 605 9.48 7.85 44.89
C THR A 605 9.51 6.47 44.20
N GLY A 606 10.26 5.53 44.81
CA GLY A 606 10.09 4.08 44.67
C GLY A 606 10.81 3.38 43.48
N PRO A 607 11.26 2.12 43.65
CA PRO A 607 12.07 1.37 42.69
C PRO A 607 11.29 0.87 41.44
N ALA A 608 10.14 1.48 41.12
CA ALA A 608 9.35 1.18 39.92
C ALA A 608 9.62 2.14 38.75
N SER A 609 10.46 3.17 38.94
CA SER A 609 10.62 4.30 38.01
C SER A 609 11.81 4.19 37.03
N LEU A 610 12.52 3.05 37.00
CA LEU A 610 13.58 2.79 36.01
C LEU A 610 13.05 2.58 34.58
N SER A 611 11.73 2.54 34.34
CA SER A 611 11.16 2.31 33.00
C SER A 611 10.84 3.58 32.22
N VAL A 612 10.74 4.75 32.88
CA VAL A 612 10.19 5.98 32.27
C VAL A 612 11.28 6.84 31.61
N GLU A 613 12.45 7.03 32.23
CA GLU A 613 13.61 7.66 31.58
C GLU A 613 14.08 6.84 30.36
N ASN A 614 13.95 5.51 30.45
CA ASN A 614 14.23 4.61 29.34
C ASN A 614 13.20 4.70 28.20
N ALA A 615 11.97 5.18 28.45
CA ALA A 615 10.96 5.37 27.40
C ALA A 615 11.25 6.62 26.55
N GLN A 616 11.81 7.69 27.13
CA GLN A 616 12.22 8.87 26.37
C GLN A 616 13.33 8.54 25.36
N VAL A 617 14.34 7.77 25.80
CA VAL A 617 15.46 7.31 24.97
C VAL A 617 15.03 6.26 23.95
N ALA A 618 14.23 5.27 24.36
CA ALA A 618 13.75 4.19 23.47
C ALA A 618 12.80 4.67 22.36
N LEU A 619 12.15 5.83 22.55
CA LEU A 619 11.24 6.42 21.56
C LEU A 619 11.91 7.50 20.70
N GLY A 620 13.23 7.70 20.85
CA GLY A 620 14.03 8.62 20.02
C GLY A 620 13.71 10.10 20.25
N PHE A 621 13.20 10.46 21.43
CA PHE A 621 12.87 11.84 21.73
C PHE A 621 14.11 12.66 22.08
N ALA A 622 14.33 13.77 21.37
CA ALA A 622 15.10 14.87 21.92
C ALA A 622 14.39 15.38 23.19
N PRO A 623 15.11 15.88 24.21
CA PRO A 623 14.49 16.51 25.37
C PRO A 623 13.67 17.72 24.88
N ASP A 624 12.35 17.57 24.93
CA ASP A 624 11.36 18.57 24.57
C ASP A 624 10.38 18.67 25.73
N ASP A 625 9.93 19.89 26.05
CA ASP A 625 9.08 20.20 27.21
C ASP A 625 7.61 19.76 27.02
N SER A 626 7.33 18.91 26.02
CA SER A 626 5.98 18.43 25.70
C SER A 626 5.59 17.17 26.47
N PHE A 627 4.34 17.12 26.92
CA PHE A 627 3.72 15.96 27.56
C PHE A 627 3.49 14.85 26.52
N LYS A 628 3.87 13.61 26.85
CA LYS A 628 3.65 12.46 25.95
C LYS A 628 2.58 11.52 26.48
N VAL A 629 1.75 11.02 25.58
CA VAL A 629 0.72 10.01 25.85
C VAL A 629 0.89 8.85 24.88
N VAL A 630 1.03 7.64 25.40
CA VAL A 630 1.08 6.42 24.59
C VAL A 630 -0.19 5.61 24.82
N ILE A 631 -1.01 5.48 23.80
CA ILE A 631 -2.23 4.68 23.80
C ILE A 631 -1.89 3.32 23.20
N ARG A 632 -2.00 2.26 24.00
CA ARG A 632 -1.82 0.88 23.56
C ARG A 632 -3.16 0.22 23.42
N CYS A 633 -3.39 -0.47 22.32
CA CYS A 633 -4.68 -1.05 21.97
C CYS A 633 -4.64 -2.59 22.05
N LYS A 634 -5.81 -3.19 22.22
CA LYS A 634 -6.01 -4.65 22.35
C LYS A 634 -5.75 -5.41 21.04
N ASP A 635 -5.91 -4.71 19.92
CA ASP A 635 -5.61 -5.16 18.56
C ASP A 635 -4.13 -4.94 18.17
N THR A 636 -3.26 -4.68 19.16
CA THR A 636 -1.80 -4.42 19.01
C THR A 636 -1.41 -3.06 18.42
N GLN A 637 -2.37 -2.19 18.06
CA GLN A 637 -2.05 -0.83 17.64
C GLN A 637 -1.47 0.01 18.79
N VAL A 638 -0.50 0.87 18.47
CA VAL A 638 0.11 1.80 19.43
C VAL A 638 0.14 3.20 18.84
N ALA A 639 -0.63 4.10 19.44
CA ALA A 639 -0.63 5.52 19.10
C ALA A 639 0.21 6.31 20.11
N ARG A 640 1.08 7.18 19.62
CA ARG A 640 1.96 8.01 20.46
C ARG A 640 1.71 9.47 20.15
N LEU A 641 1.41 10.23 21.18
CA LEU A 641 0.92 11.60 21.08
C LEU A 641 1.87 12.52 21.87
N SER A 642 2.04 13.73 21.34
CA SER A 642 2.86 14.79 21.91
C SER A 642 2.02 16.05 22.01
N ILE A 643 1.86 16.54 23.23
CA ILE A 643 0.96 17.65 23.60
C ILE A 643 1.78 18.70 24.32
N THR A 644 1.74 19.94 23.84
CA THR A 644 2.51 21.05 24.41
C THR A 644 1.79 21.72 25.58
N ASP A 645 0.45 21.78 25.54
CA ASP A 645 -0.34 22.45 26.58
C ASP A 645 -0.72 21.50 27.73
N GLN A 646 -0.40 21.90 28.96
CA GLN A 646 -0.64 21.11 30.17
C GLN A 646 -2.14 20.97 30.52
N SER A 647 -2.95 21.98 30.21
CA SER A 647 -4.39 21.97 30.45
C SER A 647 -5.08 21.00 29.51
N GLU A 648 -4.73 21.04 28.22
CA GLU A 648 -5.21 20.10 27.20
C GLU A 648 -4.76 18.66 27.47
N TYR A 649 -3.49 18.45 27.84
CA TYR A 649 -3.00 17.15 28.29
C TYR A 649 -3.83 16.60 29.46
N SER A 650 -4.05 17.42 30.49
CA SER A 650 -4.81 17.03 31.67
C SER A 650 -6.26 16.67 31.34
N LYS A 651 -6.90 17.43 30.44
CA LYS A 651 -8.26 17.15 29.95
C LYS A 651 -8.30 15.85 29.15
N LEU A 652 -7.38 15.68 28.20
CA LEU A 652 -7.27 14.49 27.35
C LEU A 652 -7.16 13.22 28.19
N VAL A 653 -6.19 13.20 29.12
CA VAL A 653 -5.90 12.04 29.95
C VAL A 653 -7.09 11.69 30.84
N LYS A 654 -7.76 12.67 31.44
CA LYS A 654 -8.97 12.44 32.25
C LYS A 654 -10.11 11.87 31.39
N CYS A 655 -10.34 12.45 30.21
CA CYS A 655 -11.38 12.03 29.28
C CYS A 655 -11.17 10.58 28.79
N LEU A 656 -9.98 10.29 28.26
CA LEU A 656 -9.61 8.94 27.82
C LEU A 656 -9.71 7.93 28.96
N SER A 657 -9.22 8.26 30.15
CA SER A 657 -9.25 7.32 31.29
C SER A 657 -10.68 7.02 31.77
N PHE A 658 -11.62 7.94 31.55
CA PHE A 658 -13.03 7.74 31.90
C PHE A 658 -13.73 6.89 30.83
N LEU A 659 -13.55 7.22 29.55
CA LEU A 659 -14.27 6.58 28.44
C LEU A 659 -13.68 5.21 28.04
N ALA A 660 -12.36 5.05 28.07
CA ALA A 660 -11.70 3.79 27.73
C ALA A 660 -11.89 2.70 28.79
N PHE A 661 -12.15 3.11 30.03
CA PHE A 661 -12.25 2.23 31.18
C PHE A 661 -13.55 2.54 31.94
N PRO A 662 -14.71 2.16 31.40
CA PRO A 662 -15.99 2.38 32.05
C PRO A 662 -16.14 1.52 33.31
N SER A 663 -16.93 2.00 34.25
CA SER A 663 -17.21 1.30 35.50
C SER A 663 -18.19 0.14 35.31
N SER A 664 -19.07 0.28 34.32
CA SER A 664 -20.08 -0.71 33.92
C SER A 664 -20.08 -0.89 32.41
N LEU A 665 -20.27 -2.12 31.94
CA LEU A 665 -20.44 -2.40 30.51
C LEU A 665 -21.71 -1.75 29.92
N LEU A 666 -22.67 -1.39 30.76
CA LEU A 666 -23.87 -0.65 30.33
C LEU A 666 -23.56 0.78 29.87
N GLU A 667 -22.36 1.29 30.17
CA GLU A 667 -21.87 2.59 29.68
C GLU A 667 -21.25 2.48 28.27
N ALA A 668 -21.20 1.28 27.68
CA ALA A 668 -20.64 1.07 26.34
C ALA A 668 -21.51 1.70 25.25
N PHE A 669 -20.85 2.08 24.15
CA PHE A 669 -21.49 2.82 23.05
C PHE A 669 -22.68 2.10 22.40
N CYS A 670 -22.70 0.77 22.38
CA CYS A 670 -23.81 -0.01 21.81
C CYS A 670 -25.19 0.31 22.43
N PHE A 671 -25.26 0.82 23.66
CA PHE A 671 -26.51 1.24 24.30
C PHE A 671 -26.96 2.65 23.91
N ALA A 672 -26.05 3.48 23.38
CA ALA A 672 -26.34 4.82 22.87
C ALA A 672 -26.49 4.85 21.34
N TYR A 673 -25.94 3.86 20.64
CA TYR A 673 -25.90 3.79 19.18
C TYR A 673 -27.30 3.63 18.58
N SER A 674 -27.69 4.54 17.68
CA SER A 674 -29.02 4.58 17.06
C SER A 674 -28.93 4.53 15.53
N PRO A 675 -28.73 3.36 14.90
CA PRO A 675 -28.45 3.27 13.47
C PRO A 675 -29.52 3.94 12.59
N THR A 676 -29.09 4.68 11.57
CA THR A 676 -29.96 5.42 10.63
C THR A 676 -30.72 4.52 9.66
N VAL A 677 -30.20 3.33 9.41
CA VAL A 677 -30.88 2.26 8.67
C VAL A 677 -31.38 1.28 9.72
N ALA A 678 -32.70 1.06 9.76
CA ALA A 678 -33.25 -0.03 10.57
C ALA A 678 -32.49 -1.31 10.20
N PRO A 679 -32.14 -2.18 11.17
CA PRO A 679 -31.66 -3.52 10.82
C PRO A 679 -32.60 -4.05 9.75
N SER A 680 -32.07 -4.62 8.66
CA SER A 680 -32.91 -5.37 7.73
C SER A 680 -33.78 -6.35 8.55
N GLU A 681 -34.88 -6.86 8.01
CA GLU A 681 -35.68 -7.91 8.66
C GLU A 681 -34.88 -9.24 8.82
N GLU A 682 -33.66 -9.16 9.35
CA GLU A 682 -32.77 -10.22 9.70
C GLU A 682 -33.41 -11.00 10.84
N VAL A 683 -33.74 -12.25 10.53
CA VAL A 683 -34.23 -13.21 11.50
C VAL A 683 -33.23 -13.29 12.65
N GLN A 684 -33.66 -12.96 13.86
CA GLN A 684 -32.85 -13.11 15.07
C GLN A 684 -32.34 -14.56 15.19
N PHE A 685 -31.10 -14.75 15.64
CA PHE A 685 -30.55 -16.09 15.84
C PHE A 685 -31.43 -16.89 16.82
N ASP A 686 -31.94 -18.03 16.37
CA ASP A 686 -32.67 -18.99 17.18
C ASP A 686 -31.93 -20.34 17.17
N ILE A 687 -31.34 -20.68 18.30
CA ILE A 687 -30.57 -21.92 18.46
C ILE A 687 -31.41 -23.17 18.20
N ARG A 688 -32.74 -23.14 18.42
CA ARG A 688 -33.62 -24.29 18.14
C ARG A 688 -33.83 -24.49 16.65
N GLN A 689 -33.94 -23.41 15.88
CA GLN A 689 -33.99 -23.50 14.43
C GLN A 689 -32.70 -24.11 13.89
N GLU A 690 -31.56 -23.71 14.45
CA GLU A 690 -30.27 -24.30 14.10
C GLU A 690 -30.22 -25.79 14.46
N TYR A 691 -30.65 -26.18 15.67
CA TYR A 691 -30.74 -27.60 16.05
C TYR A 691 -31.67 -28.42 15.14
N LYS A 692 -32.76 -27.82 14.64
CA LYS A 692 -33.62 -28.44 13.64
C LYS A 692 -32.90 -28.61 12.31
N ARG A 693 -32.18 -27.58 11.83
CA ARG A 693 -31.43 -27.60 10.55
C ARG A 693 -30.38 -28.71 10.53
N ILE A 694 -29.57 -28.83 11.58
CA ILE A 694 -28.52 -29.86 11.67
C ILE A 694 -29.04 -31.23 12.06
N GLY A 695 -30.35 -31.39 12.25
CA GLY A 695 -30.97 -32.70 12.51
C GLY A 695 -30.92 -33.20 13.95
N LEU A 696 -30.47 -32.39 14.92
CA LEU A 696 -30.46 -32.79 16.34
C LEU A 696 -31.85 -33.00 16.93
N LEU A 697 -32.86 -32.36 16.34
CA LEU A 697 -34.28 -32.53 16.73
C LEU A 697 -35.04 -33.53 15.85
N SER A 698 -34.36 -34.19 14.90
CA SER A 698 -35.00 -35.12 13.96
C SER A 698 -35.23 -36.52 14.56
N PHE A 699 -34.53 -36.86 15.65
CA PHE A 699 -34.56 -38.19 16.27
C PHE A 699 -34.92 -38.09 17.77
N PRO A 700 -36.20 -37.80 18.10
CA PRO A 700 -36.64 -37.60 19.48
C PRO A 700 -36.49 -38.84 20.36
N GLU A 701 -36.42 -40.04 19.78
CA GLU A 701 -36.11 -41.29 20.48
C GLU A 701 -34.66 -41.39 20.97
N HIS A 702 -33.77 -40.52 20.49
CA HIS A 702 -32.34 -40.56 20.82
C HIS A 702 -31.87 -39.28 21.51
N LEU A 703 -32.36 -38.13 21.07
CA LEU A 703 -31.97 -36.81 21.59
C LEU A 703 -33.21 -35.99 21.94
N ARG A 704 -33.14 -35.22 23.03
CA ARG A 704 -34.17 -34.28 23.44
C ARG A 704 -33.57 -32.92 23.78
N CYS A 705 -34.37 -31.87 23.59
CA CYS A 705 -34.01 -30.50 23.95
C CYS A 705 -34.56 -30.17 25.35
N ILE A 706 -33.69 -29.75 26.25
CA ILE A 706 -34.07 -29.17 27.55
C ILE A 706 -34.12 -27.66 27.41
N ASP A 707 -35.13 -27.02 28.03
CA ASP A 707 -35.21 -25.58 28.22
C ASP A 707 -34.89 -25.25 29.68
N GLN A 708 -33.82 -24.47 29.92
CA GLN A 708 -33.42 -24.00 31.25
C GLN A 708 -33.67 -22.50 31.49
N SER A 709 -34.45 -21.83 30.61
CA SER A 709 -34.67 -20.37 30.60
C SER A 709 -35.11 -19.72 31.90
N SER A 710 -35.88 -20.41 32.74
CA SER A 710 -36.47 -19.76 33.91
C SER A 710 -35.41 -19.34 34.94
N GLN A 711 -34.29 -20.07 35.04
CA GLN A 711 -33.29 -19.86 36.10
C GLN A 711 -31.85 -20.30 35.73
N TYR A 712 -31.60 -20.85 34.53
CA TYR A 712 -30.31 -21.45 34.13
C TYR A 712 -29.75 -22.46 35.16
N THR A 713 -30.64 -23.28 35.75
CA THR A 713 -30.29 -24.15 36.90
C THR A 713 -29.34 -25.30 36.59
N LEU A 714 -29.19 -25.68 35.33
CA LEU A 714 -28.29 -26.78 34.94
C LEU A 714 -26.87 -26.26 34.71
N CYS A 715 -26.75 -25.13 34.00
CA CYS A 715 -25.48 -24.45 33.83
C CYS A 715 -25.71 -22.99 33.39
N GLU A 716 -25.22 -22.05 34.20
CA GLU A 716 -25.38 -20.60 34.00
C GLU A 716 -24.59 -20.04 32.80
N THR A 717 -23.63 -20.79 32.29
CA THR A 717 -22.74 -20.37 31.18
C THR A 717 -23.06 -21.09 29.87
N TYR A 718 -24.13 -21.88 29.84
CA TYR A 718 -24.62 -22.62 28.68
C TYR A 718 -25.87 -21.96 28.10
N PRO A 719 -26.21 -22.27 26.84
CA PRO A 719 -27.39 -21.71 26.22
C PRO A 719 -28.66 -22.20 26.91
N ARG A 720 -29.74 -21.44 26.74
CA ARG A 720 -31.09 -21.73 27.22
C ARG A 720 -31.55 -23.12 26.82
N HIS A 721 -31.23 -23.54 25.60
CA HIS A 721 -31.66 -24.81 25.04
C HIS A 721 -30.47 -25.76 24.92
N LEU A 722 -30.57 -26.96 25.52
CA LEU A 722 -29.50 -27.96 25.53
C LEU A 722 -29.97 -29.27 24.93
N ILE A 723 -29.15 -29.85 24.04
CA ILE A 723 -29.40 -31.17 23.46
C ILE A 723 -28.70 -32.23 24.31
N VAL A 724 -29.52 -33.14 24.86
CA VAL A 724 -29.09 -34.26 25.69
C VAL A 724 -29.75 -35.57 25.22
N PRO A 725 -29.26 -36.73 25.63
CA PRO A 725 -29.91 -38.01 25.31
C PRO A 725 -31.35 -38.10 25.84
N ALA A 726 -32.23 -38.76 25.10
CA ALA A 726 -33.62 -38.99 25.52
C ALA A 726 -33.72 -39.91 26.75
N ASP A 727 -32.85 -40.92 26.83
CA ASP A 727 -32.90 -42.00 27.84
C ASP A 727 -32.30 -41.64 29.22
N ILE A 728 -31.96 -40.37 29.47
CA ILE A 728 -31.44 -39.92 30.77
C ILE A 728 -32.42 -38.96 31.46
N SER A 729 -32.71 -39.21 32.73
CA SER A 729 -33.62 -38.37 33.52
C SER A 729 -32.96 -37.07 33.99
N ASP A 730 -33.77 -36.03 34.21
CA ASP A 730 -33.28 -34.71 34.64
C ASP A 730 -32.53 -34.75 35.99
N VAL A 731 -32.92 -35.65 36.89
CA VAL A 731 -32.23 -35.85 38.18
C VAL A 731 -30.80 -36.36 37.97
N ARG A 732 -30.62 -37.32 37.05
CA ARG A 732 -29.31 -37.87 36.72
C ARG A 732 -28.47 -36.87 35.94
N LEU A 733 -29.09 -36.06 35.07
CA LEU A 733 -28.41 -34.95 34.40
C LEU A 733 -27.85 -33.93 35.40
N LYS A 734 -28.64 -33.53 36.41
CA LYS A 734 -28.17 -32.63 37.48
C LYS A 734 -26.97 -33.23 38.24
N ALA A 735 -27.01 -34.52 38.54
CA ALA A 735 -25.90 -35.22 39.19
C ALA A 735 -24.64 -35.29 38.29
N ALA A 736 -24.80 -35.57 36.99
CA ALA A 736 -23.70 -35.55 36.03
C ALA A 736 -23.10 -34.13 35.88
N ALA A 737 -23.94 -33.11 35.80
CA ALA A 737 -23.52 -31.71 35.75
C ALA A 737 -22.68 -31.34 36.98
N ALA A 738 -23.07 -31.76 38.19
CA ALA A 738 -22.29 -31.52 39.39
C ALA A 738 -20.87 -32.14 39.38
N PHE A 739 -20.64 -33.16 38.54
CA PHE A 739 -19.32 -33.77 38.34
C PHE A 739 -18.46 -33.06 37.29
N ARG A 740 -18.99 -32.05 36.60
CA ARG A 740 -18.29 -31.28 35.55
C ARG A 740 -17.98 -29.87 36.06
N ALA A 741 -16.78 -29.37 35.78
CA ALA A 741 -16.39 -28.01 36.17
C ALA A 741 -17.39 -26.96 35.66
N HIS A 742 -17.79 -26.00 36.52
CA HIS A 742 -18.82 -25.00 36.19
C HIS A 742 -20.17 -25.59 35.74
N GLN A 743 -20.42 -26.87 36.06
CA GLN A 743 -21.61 -27.61 35.66
C GLN A 743 -21.81 -27.71 34.14
N ARG A 744 -20.75 -27.53 33.35
CA ARG A 744 -20.78 -27.62 31.88
C ARG A 744 -20.74 -29.07 31.44
N LEU A 745 -21.89 -29.73 31.66
CA LEU A 745 -22.15 -31.12 31.33
C LEU A 745 -21.97 -31.43 29.82
N PRO A 746 -21.67 -32.68 29.44
CA PRO A 746 -21.69 -33.12 28.05
C PRO A 746 -23.03 -32.84 27.36
N VAL A 747 -22.99 -32.06 26.28
CA VAL A 747 -24.14 -31.75 25.42
C VAL A 747 -23.77 -31.87 23.95
N VAL A 748 -24.73 -32.27 23.12
CA VAL A 748 -24.51 -32.49 21.69
C VAL A 748 -24.56 -31.16 20.95
N SER A 749 -23.46 -30.79 20.29
CA SER A 749 -23.35 -29.55 19.49
C SER A 749 -23.68 -29.77 18.02
N TRP A 750 -23.29 -30.92 17.46
CA TRP A 750 -23.45 -31.22 16.04
C TRP A 750 -23.62 -32.73 15.81
N ILE A 751 -24.31 -33.09 14.72
CA ILE A 751 -24.52 -34.49 14.30
C ILE A 751 -24.29 -34.63 12.80
N HIS A 752 -23.62 -35.71 12.41
CA HIS A 752 -23.36 -36.00 11.01
C HIS A 752 -24.63 -36.54 10.33
N PRO A 753 -25.08 -35.93 9.23
CA PRO A 753 -26.40 -36.24 8.64
C PRO A 753 -26.50 -37.67 8.13
N SER A 754 -25.42 -38.26 7.61
CA SER A 754 -25.45 -39.60 7.01
C SER A 754 -25.06 -40.76 7.93
N ASN A 755 -24.19 -40.52 8.93
CA ASN A 755 -23.62 -41.59 9.76
C ASN A 755 -24.04 -41.52 11.24
N GLY A 756 -24.67 -40.41 11.67
CA GLY A 756 -25.19 -40.23 13.02
C GLY A 756 -24.13 -39.96 14.10
N ALA A 757 -22.84 -39.83 13.74
CA ALA A 757 -21.78 -39.47 14.67
C ALA A 757 -21.96 -38.04 15.18
N THR A 758 -21.70 -37.84 16.48
CA THR A 758 -21.95 -36.59 17.18
C THR A 758 -20.67 -35.90 17.63
N ILE A 759 -20.67 -34.56 17.61
CA ILE A 759 -19.72 -33.74 18.37
C ILE A 759 -20.39 -33.34 19.67
N VAL A 760 -19.86 -33.85 20.77
CA VAL A 760 -20.31 -33.55 22.14
C VAL A 760 -19.28 -32.62 22.78
N ARG A 761 -19.74 -31.57 23.46
CA ARG A 761 -18.84 -30.62 24.16
C ARG A 761 -19.13 -30.57 25.65
N SER A 762 -18.11 -30.33 26.46
CA SER A 762 -18.22 -30.17 27.92
C SER A 762 -17.04 -29.40 28.52
N SER A 763 -17.03 -29.21 29.84
CA SER A 763 -15.81 -28.94 30.62
C SER A 763 -15.14 -30.25 31.08
N GLN A 764 -14.00 -30.13 31.75
CA GLN A 764 -13.35 -31.27 32.39
C GLN A 764 -14.17 -31.88 33.55
N PRO A 765 -13.98 -33.18 33.84
CA PRO A 765 -14.57 -33.85 35.00
C PRO A 765 -13.82 -33.55 36.31
N LEU A 766 -14.52 -33.64 37.44
CA LEU A 766 -14.01 -33.39 38.80
C LEU A 766 -13.43 -34.67 39.44
N VAL A 767 -12.47 -35.30 38.75
CA VAL A 767 -11.86 -36.58 39.14
C VAL A 767 -10.98 -36.42 40.40
N GLY A 768 -10.13 -35.40 40.41
CA GLY A 768 -9.20 -35.09 41.49
C GLY A 768 -8.16 -36.17 41.78
N LEU A 769 -7.36 -35.93 42.82
CA LEU A 769 -6.35 -36.90 43.30
C LEU A 769 -6.96 -38.20 43.82
N LYS A 770 -8.17 -38.12 44.39
CA LYS A 770 -8.93 -39.29 44.87
C LYS A 770 -9.46 -40.17 43.73
N SER A 771 -9.29 -39.75 42.47
CA SER A 771 -9.81 -40.45 41.30
C SER A 771 -11.31 -40.75 41.42
N ALA A 772 -12.07 -39.73 41.87
CA ALA A 772 -13.51 -39.75 41.97
C ALA A 772 -14.16 -40.07 40.62
N ARG A 773 -15.32 -40.72 40.68
CA ARG A 773 -16.09 -41.14 39.51
C ARG A 773 -17.56 -40.82 39.68
N SER A 774 -18.27 -40.64 38.59
CA SER A 774 -19.73 -40.48 38.55
C SER A 774 -20.30 -41.43 37.51
N GLY A 775 -21.16 -42.35 37.95
CA GLY A 775 -21.84 -43.28 37.04
C GLY A 775 -22.85 -42.57 36.14
N GLU A 776 -23.34 -41.41 36.59
CA GLU A 776 -24.25 -40.53 35.87
C GLU A 776 -23.55 -39.80 34.73
N ASP A 777 -22.33 -39.30 34.96
CA ASP A 777 -21.49 -38.72 33.89
C ASP A 777 -21.01 -39.79 32.90
N GLU A 778 -20.54 -40.94 33.41
CA GLU A 778 -20.17 -42.09 32.57
C GLU A 778 -21.32 -42.51 31.63
N LEU A 779 -22.55 -42.56 32.14
CA LEU A 779 -23.74 -42.84 31.35
C LEU A 779 -24.05 -41.71 30.36
N LEU A 780 -24.05 -40.45 30.81
CA LEU A 780 -24.37 -39.30 29.97
C LEU A 780 -23.43 -39.21 28.76
N VAL A 781 -22.12 -39.37 28.96
CA VAL A 781 -21.13 -39.39 27.88
C VAL A 781 -21.41 -40.54 26.91
N THR A 782 -21.64 -41.74 27.43
CA THR A 782 -21.90 -42.93 26.62
C THR A 782 -23.15 -42.74 25.75
N LEU A 783 -24.25 -42.25 26.32
CA LEU A 783 -25.49 -42.03 25.57
C LEU A 783 -25.33 -40.89 24.55
N SER A 784 -24.66 -39.79 24.91
CA SER A 784 -24.45 -38.65 23.99
C SER A 784 -23.63 -39.02 22.76
N CYS A 785 -22.67 -39.93 22.92
CA CYS A 785 -21.82 -40.40 21.82
C CYS A 785 -22.43 -41.58 21.05
N CYS A 786 -23.20 -42.47 21.68
CA CYS A 786 -23.58 -43.76 21.08
C CYS A 786 -25.05 -43.90 20.68
N SER A 787 -25.98 -43.12 21.26
CA SER A 787 -27.42 -43.33 21.03
C SER A 787 -27.82 -43.16 19.56
N THR A 788 -27.23 -42.19 18.86
CA THR A 788 -27.48 -41.93 17.43
C THR A 788 -26.56 -42.72 16.49
N ASN A 789 -25.45 -43.28 17.00
CA ASN A 789 -24.41 -43.93 16.19
C ASN A 789 -24.23 -45.40 16.56
N LYS A 790 -25.23 -46.22 16.20
CA LYS A 790 -25.22 -47.67 16.46
C LYS A 790 -24.11 -48.41 15.70
N LYS A 791 -23.64 -47.85 14.57
CA LYS A 791 -22.59 -48.44 13.71
C LYS A 791 -21.20 -48.43 14.36
N ALA A 792 -20.98 -47.57 15.36
CA ALA A 792 -19.72 -47.52 16.10
C ALA A 792 -19.56 -48.66 17.15
N PHE A 793 -20.59 -49.49 17.37
CA PHE A 793 -20.61 -50.60 18.33
C PHE A 793 -20.23 -50.16 19.77
N GLY A 794 -20.73 -49.00 20.20
CA GLY A 794 -20.46 -48.44 21.53
C GLY A 794 -19.08 -47.82 21.71
N ARG A 795 -18.31 -47.64 20.62
CA ARG A 795 -17.00 -46.98 20.65
C ARG A 795 -17.13 -45.49 20.37
N TYR A 796 -16.30 -44.67 21.03
CA TYR A 796 -16.23 -43.23 20.83
C TYR A 796 -14.87 -42.68 21.26
N VAL A 797 -14.59 -41.41 20.93
CA VAL A 797 -13.33 -40.75 21.28
C VAL A 797 -13.59 -39.62 22.27
N ILE A 798 -12.67 -39.45 23.22
CA ILE A 798 -12.61 -38.29 24.10
C ILE A 798 -11.36 -37.49 23.70
N MET A 799 -11.54 -36.28 23.22
CA MET A 799 -10.46 -35.36 22.84
C MET A 799 -10.34 -34.25 23.89
N ASP A 800 -9.38 -34.41 24.80
CA ASP A 800 -8.99 -33.33 25.70
C ASP A 800 -8.07 -32.37 24.94
N ALA A 801 -8.53 -31.12 24.78
CA ALA A 801 -7.79 -30.12 24.03
C ALA A 801 -6.40 -29.83 24.63
N ARG A 802 -6.18 -30.13 25.92
CA ARG A 802 -4.95 -29.81 26.64
C ARG A 802 -3.81 -30.77 26.31
N SER A 803 -2.63 -30.47 26.82
CA SER A 803 -1.57 -31.46 26.93
C SER A 803 -1.83 -32.40 28.11
N GLN A 804 -1.28 -33.62 28.02
CA GLN A 804 -1.36 -34.59 29.11
C GLN A 804 -0.82 -34.01 30.43
N LEU A 805 0.28 -33.25 30.37
CA LEU A 805 0.87 -32.61 31.55
C LEU A 805 -0.09 -31.60 32.19
N ALA A 806 -0.73 -30.75 31.39
CA ALA A 806 -1.70 -29.77 31.88
C ALA A 806 -2.95 -30.45 32.48
N ALA A 807 -3.41 -31.56 31.90
CA ALA A 807 -4.50 -32.36 32.43
C ALA A 807 -4.14 -32.99 33.79
N VAL A 808 -2.92 -33.53 33.93
CA VAL A 808 -2.39 -34.04 35.20
C VAL A 808 -2.28 -32.93 36.25
N GLY A 809 -1.81 -31.74 35.88
CA GLY A 809 -1.79 -30.58 36.78
C GLY A 809 -3.19 -30.20 37.28
N ASN A 810 -4.19 -30.21 36.41
CA ASN A 810 -5.59 -29.98 36.81
C ASN A 810 -6.14 -31.11 37.72
N LYS A 811 -5.70 -32.35 37.52
CA LYS A 811 -6.05 -33.48 38.41
C LYS A 811 -5.56 -33.23 39.85
N ALA A 812 -4.38 -32.62 40.02
CA ALA A 812 -3.88 -32.23 41.33
C ALA A 812 -4.77 -31.18 42.03
N LEU A 813 -5.44 -30.31 41.25
CA LEU A 813 -6.36 -29.28 41.74
C LEU A 813 -7.81 -29.78 41.95
N GLY A 814 -8.03 -31.10 41.97
CA GLY A 814 -9.37 -31.67 42.17
C GLY A 814 -10.20 -31.83 40.88
N LYS A 815 -9.64 -31.50 39.71
CA LYS A 815 -10.29 -31.63 38.39
C LYS A 815 -9.70 -32.84 37.63
N GLY A 816 -9.38 -32.74 36.33
CA GLY A 816 -8.64 -33.80 35.63
C GLY A 816 -9.23 -34.16 34.27
N THR A 817 -9.19 -35.45 33.93
CA THR A 817 -9.69 -36.02 32.66
C THR A 817 -10.20 -37.43 32.91
N GLU A 818 -11.02 -37.93 31.99
CA GLU A 818 -11.68 -39.21 32.00
C GLU A 818 -10.67 -40.35 32.08
N ILE A 819 -10.88 -41.28 33.00
CA ILE A 819 -10.07 -42.49 33.12
C ILE A 819 -10.67 -43.54 32.19
N SER A 820 -9.98 -43.90 31.11
CA SER A 820 -10.52 -44.77 30.03
C SER A 820 -11.10 -46.10 30.52
N SER A 821 -10.65 -46.63 31.67
CA SER A 821 -11.24 -47.84 32.27
C SER A 821 -12.68 -47.66 32.77
N ASN A 822 -13.07 -46.45 33.13
CA ASN A 822 -14.41 -46.12 33.64
C ASN A 822 -15.37 -45.81 32.48
N TYR A 823 -14.85 -45.22 31.40
CA TYR A 823 -15.61 -44.84 30.21
C TYR A 823 -15.51 -45.95 29.16
N ARG A 824 -16.40 -46.95 29.27
CA ARG A 824 -16.39 -48.12 28.38
C ARG A 824 -16.53 -47.72 26.92
N GLY A 825 -15.64 -48.24 26.06
CA GLY A 825 -15.63 -47.94 24.63
C GLY A 825 -14.93 -46.61 24.25
N ALA A 826 -14.49 -45.82 25.23
CA ALA A 826 -13.82 -44.55 24.99
C ALA A 826 -12.32 -44.72 24.67
N LYS A 827 -11.84 -43.94 23.70
CA LYS A 827 -10.40 -43.70 23.48
C LYS A 827 -10.08 -42.24 23.84
N LEU A 828 -9.21 -42.02 24.83
CA LEU A 828 -8.76 -40.68 25.23
C LEU A 828 -7.55 -40.23 24.38
N ILE A 829 -7.59 -38.99 23.88
CA ILE A 829 -6.53 -38.36 23.08
C ILE A 829 -6.31 -36.92 23.59
N PHE A 830 -5.04 -36.52 23.71
CA PHE A 830 -4.65 -35.14 24.08
C PHE A 830 -4.22 -34.35 22.84
N MET A 831 -4.80 -33.17 22.65
CA MET A 831 -4.58 -32.37 21.43
C MET A 831 -3.46 -31.33 21.56
N ASN A 832 -2.95 -31.10 22.79
CA ASN A 832 -1.84 -30.17 23.08
C ASN A 832 -2.09 -28.71 22.65
N VAL A 833 -3.35 -28.25 22.66
CA VAL A 833 -3.69 -26.83 22.49
C VAL A 833 -3.39 -26.08 23.80
N GLU A 834 -2.53 -25.07 23.69
CA GLU A 834 -2.01 -24.32 24.83
C GLU A 834 -3.05 -23.43 25.49
N ASN A 835 -2.75 -22.97 26.72
CA ASN A 835 -3.69 -22.19 27.53
C ASN A 835 -3.68 -20.70 27.14
N ILE A 836 -4.59 -19.95 27.75
CA ILE A 836 -4.80 -18.52 27.51
C ILE A 836 -3.55 -17.67 27.79
N HIS A 837 -2.72 -18.06 28.76
CA HIS A 837 -1.51 -17.33 29.14
C HIS A 837 -0.42 -17.47 28.07
N SER A 838 -0.22 -18.68 27.53
CA SER A 838 0.70 -18.90 26.42
C SER A 838 0.29 -18.11 25.18
N VAL A 839 -1.00 -18.14 24.84
CA VAL A 839 -1.53 -17.42 23.66
C VAL A 839 -1.40 -15.90 23.85
N ARG A 840 -1.68 -15.37 25.05
CA ARG A 840 -1.44 -13.95 25.35
C ARG A 840 0.04 -13.60 25.19
N GLN A 841 0.93 -14.38 25.79
CA GLN A 841 2.37 -14.11 25.71
C GLN A 841 2.85 -14.14 24.26
N SER A 842 2.33 -15.07 23.46
CA SER A 842 2.61 -15.17 22.03
C SER A 842 2.18 -13.91 21.27
N GLN A 843 0.97 -13.38 21.54
CA GLN A 843 0.51 -12.13 20.94
C GLN A 843 1.36 -10.92 21.35
N VAL A 844 1.75 -10.84 22.63
CA VAL A 844 2.64 -9.77 23.13
C VAL A 844 4.00 -9.84 22.43
N SER A 845 4.57 -11.04 22.32
CA SER A 845 5.85 -11.25 21.60
C SER A 845 5.73 -10.90 20.12
N LEU A 846 4.60 -11.21 19.47
CA LEU A 846 4.32 -10.86 18.08
C LEU A 846 4.21 -9.35 17.89
N ALA A 847 3.46 -8.66 18.76
CA ALA A 847 3.30 -7.20 18.72
C ALA A 847 4.66 -6.49 18.91
N ALA A 848 5.52 -7.00 19.80
CA ALA A 848 6.86 -6.46 20.04
C ALA A 848 7.80 -6.55 18.81
N ILE A 849 7.47 -7.35 17.79
CA ILE A 849 8.24 -7.40 16.54
C ILE A 849 8.15 -6.07 15.80
N PHE A 850 6.98 -5.43 15.86
CA PHE A 850 6.64 -4.21 15.13
C PHE A 850 6.92 -2.93 15.94
N GLU A 851 7.36 -3.06 17.20
CA GLU A 851 7.80 -1.92 18.01
C GLU A 851 9.17 -1.40 17.52
N PRO A 852 9.39 -0.07 17.44
CA PRO A 852 10.67 0.51 17.04
C PRO A 852 11.80 0.11 18.00
N LYS A 853 13.00 -0.14 17.46
CA LYS A 853 14.17 -0.62 18.21
C LYS A 853 14.67 0.43 19.22
N LYS A 854 15.10 -0.02 20.41
CA LYS A 854 15.52 0.85 21.52
C LYS A 854 16.90 1.49 21.34
N SER A 855 17.75 0.93 20.48
CA SER A 855 19.03 1.52 20.07
C SER A 855 19.54 0.87 18.78
N ALA A 856 20.44 1.56 18.06
CA ALA A 856 21.21 0.98 16.95
C ALA A 856 22.22 -0.11 17.40
N SER A 857 22.41 -0.27 18.72
CA SER A 857 23.39 -1.18 19.34
C SER A 857 22.79 -2.48 19.90
N GLU A 858 21.47 -2.69 19.82
CA GLU A 858 20.87 -4.01 20.09
C GLU A 858 21.13 -4.94 18.90
N ASP A 859 22.29 -5.61 18.93
CA ASP A 859 22.69 -6.70 18.04
C ASP A 859 21.54 -7.72 17.91
N THR A 860 20.81 -7.65 16.80
CA THR A 860 19.72 -8.59 16.54
C THR A 860 20.32 -9.83 15.89
N SER A 861 20.75 -10.79 16.71
CA SER A 861 21.20 -12.12 16.24
C SER A 861 20.12 -12.93 15.52
N SER A 862 18.86 -12.46 15.49
CA SER A 862 17.72 -13.13 14.86
C SER A 862 17.09 -12.28 13.75
N SER A 863 16.88 -12.89 12.57
CA SER A 863 16.15 -12.28 11.46
C SER A 863 14.69 -11.99 11.83
N PHE A 864 14.00 -11.12 11.07
CA PHE A 864 12.56 -10.88 11.22
C PHE A 864 11.75 -12.19 11.31
N TYR A 865 12.03 -13.13 10.41
CA TYR A 865 11.41 -14.46 10.43
C TYR A 865 11.76 -15.28 11.68
N GLY A 866 12.99 -15.15 12.21
CA GLY A 866 13.38 -15.76 13.48
C GLY A 866 12.63 -15.19 14.68
N ARG A 867 12.31 -13.88 14.67
CA ARG A 867 11.46 -13.23 15.69
C ARG A 867 10.00 -13.69 15.58
N ILE A 868 9.48 -13.86 14.35
CA ILE A 868 8.14 -14.42 14.14
C ILE A 868 8.06 -15.84 14.67
N ASP A 869 9.03 -16.70 14.34
CA ASP A 869 9.05 -18.08 14.80
C ASP A 869 9.12 -18.15 16.34
N SER A 870 9.98 -17.33 16.96
CA SER A 870 10.12 -17.26 18.41
C SER A 870 8.89 -16.68 19.14
N SER A 871 8.04 -15.90 18.45
CA SER A 871 6.75 -15.47 19.01
C SER A 871 5.81 -16.66 19.29
N GLY A 872 5.96 -17.76 18.56
CA GLY A 872 5.11 -18.95 18.67
C GLY A 872 3.70 -18.79 18.12
N TRP A 873 3.33 -17.66 17.51
CA TRP A 873 1.94 -17.42 17.08
C TRP A 873 1.47 -18.45 16.05
N LEU A 874 2.26 -18.65 14.99
CA LEU A 874 1.98 -19.65 13.95
C LEU A 874 1.97 -21.09 14.51
N ARG A 875 2.71 -21.36 15.59
CA ARG A 875 2.66 -22.65 16.29
C ARG A 875 1.29 -22.86 16.95
N HIS A 876 0.71 -21.82 17.56
CA HIS A 876 -0.64 -21.89 18.11
C HIS A 876 -1.71 -22.07 17.04
N VAL A 877 -1.63 -21.31 15.94
CA VAL A 877 -2.51 -21.46 14.76
C VAL A 877 -2.49 -22.91 14.26
N ARG A 878 -1.29 -23.47 14.06
CA ARG A 878 -1.10 -24.87 13.65
C ARG A 878 -1.73 -25.86 14.63
N LEU A 879 -1.57 -25.66 15.94
CA LEU A 879 -2.10 -26.58 16.95
C LEU A 879 -3.63 -26.59 16.96
N VAL A 880 -4.27 -25.42 16.86
CA VAL A 880 -5.73 -25.29 16.79
C VAL A 880 -6.28 -25.91 15.50
N LEU A 881 -5.67 -25.61 14.35
CA LEU A 881 -6.04 -26.22 13.07
C LEU A 881 -5.92 -27.74 13.12
N LYS A 882 -4.77 -28.26 13.55
CA LYS A 882 -4.54 -29.71 13.66
C LYS A 882 -5.57 -30.39 14.56
N ALA A 883 -5.88 -29.78 15.71
CA ALA A 883 -6.84 -30.35 16.64
C ALA A 883 -8.27 -30.39 16.08
N SER A 884 -8.65 -29.35 15.34
CA SER A 884 -9.97 -29.22 14.72
C SER A 884 -10.13 -30.15 13.51
N VAL A 885 -9.07 -30.31 12.70
CA VAL A 885 -9.03 -31.27 11.60
C VAL A 885 -9.16 -32.70 12.12
N GLU A 886 -8.43 -33.07 13.18
CA GLU A 886 -8.55 -34.41 13.78
C GLU A 886 -9.96 -34.68 14.31
N LEU A 887 -10.59 -33.69 14.96
CA LEU A 887 -11.97 -33.75 15.41
C LEU A 887 -12.93 -33.97 14.24
N ALA A 888 -12.82 -33.13 13.19
CA ALA A 888 -13.65 -33.25 11.99
C ALA A 888 -13.47 -34.61 11.30
N HIS A 889 -12.23 -35.04 11.10
CA HIS A 889 -11.90 -36.30 10.46
C HIS A 889 -12.44 -37.52 11.22
N THR A 890 -12.32 -37.52 12.55
CA THR A 890 -12.85 -38.60 13.40
C THR A 890 -14.37 -38.74 13.26
N VAL A 891 -15.08 -37.60 13.27
CA VAL A 891 -16.55 -37.57 13.13
C VAL A 891 -16.99 -37.97 11.72
N HIS A 892 -16.30 -37.48 10.69
CA HIS A 892 -16.57 -37.84 9.31
C HIS A 892 -16.43 -39.35 9.07
N ASN A 893 -15.44 -39.98 9.70
CA ASN A 893 -15.22 -41.44 9.66
C ASN A 893 -16.24 -42.25 10.51
N GLY A 894 -17.26 -41.61 11.08
CA GLY A 894 -18.34 -42.28 11.77
C GLY A 894 -18.07 -42.57 13.24
N MET A 895 -17.15 -41.86 13.89
CA MET A 895 -16.89 -41.97 15.32
C MET A 895 -17.33 -40.70 16.05
N SER A 896 -18.21 -40.83 17.03
CA SER A 896 -18.62 -39.69 17.86
C SER A 896 -17.48 -39.25 18.79
N VAL A 897 -17.42 -37.96 19.08
CA VAL A 897 -16.33 -37.36 19.86
C VAL A 897 -16.88 -36.49 20.97
N LEU A 898 -16.47 -36.75 22.21
CA LEU A 898 -16.54 -35.79 23.30
C LEU A 898 -15.28 -34.92 23.28
N THR A 899 -15.43 -33.62 23.11
CA THR A 899 -14.32 -32.67 23.22
C THR A 899 -14.51 -31.71 24.39
N HIS A 900 -13.45 -31.54 25.16
CA HIS A 900 -13.42 -30.59 26.27
C HIS A 900 -12.01 -30.04 26.47
N CYS A 901 -11.88 -29.06 27.36
CA CYS A 901 -10.57 -28.58 27.83
C CYS A 901 -10.63 -28.48 29.36
N SER A 902 -10.13 -27.39 29.97
CA SER A 902 -10.38 -27.13 31.39
C SER A 902 -11.83 -26.72 31.62
N ASP A 903 -12.23 -25.53 31.18
CA ASP A 903 -13.56 -24.99 31.49
C ASP A 903 -14.54 -25.11 30.30
N GLY A 904 -14.07 -25.46 29.10
CA GLY A 904 -14.95 -25.82 27.98
C GLY A 904 -15.53 -24.65 27.18
N TRP A 905 -14.96 -23.44 27.30
CA TRP A 905 -15.42 -22.22 26.61
C TRP A 905 -14.33 -21.52 25.77
N ASP A 906 -13.06 -21.91 25.86
CA ASP A 906 -11.96 -21.33 25.05
C ASP A 906 -11.58 -22.30 23.91
N ARG A 907 -10.60 -23.19 24.17
CA ARG A 907 -10.09 -24.18 23.20
C ARG A 907 -11.18 -25.09 22.63
N THR A 908 -12.16 -25.45 23.46
CA THR A 908 -13.31 -26.25 23.02
C THR A 908 -14.15 -25.50 21.99
N ALA A 909 -14.38 -24.20 22.17
CA ALA A 909 -15.10 -23.40 21.17
C ALA A 909 -14.31 -23.32 19.86
N GLN A 910 -12.99 -23.09 19.94
CA GLN A 910 -12.09 -23.09 18.77
C GLN A 910 -12.19 -24.40 17.97
N MET A 911 -12.06 -25.54 18.66
CA MET A 911 -12.09 -26.85 18.03
C MET A 911 -13.45 -27.18 17.42
N VAL A 912 -14.53 -27.00 18.18
CA VAL A 912 -15.88 -27.35 17.74
C VAL A 912 -16.32 -26.47 16.58
N ALA A 913 -16.12 -25.14 16.67
CA ALA A 913 -16.54 -24.22 15.63
C ALA A 913 -15.77 -24.46 14.32
N LEU A 914 -14.46 -24.67 14.40
CA LEU A 914 -13.65 -24.91 13.21
C LEU A 914 -13.91 -26.29 12.59
N ALA A 915 -14.13 -27.33 13.40
CA ALA A 915 -14.55 -28.64 12.89
C ALA A 915 -15.94 -28.57 12.23
N ALA A 916 -16.87 -27.81 12.81
CA ALA A 916 -18.19 -27.60 12.23
C ALA A 916 -18.10 -26.86 10.88
N LEU A 917 -17.26 -25.83 10.76
CA LEU A 917 -16.96 -25.14 9.49
C LEU A 917 -16.43 -26.09 8.41
N MET A 918 -15.56 -27.03 8.80
CA MET A 918 -15.01 -28.05 7.89
C MET A 918 -16.06 -29.07 7.46
N LEU A 919 -16.97 -29.48 8.35
CA LEU A 919 -17.93 -30.56 8.12
C LEU A 919 -19.24 -30.12 7.44
N ASP A 920 -19.70 -28.90 7.70
CA ASP A 920 -21.03 -28.43 7.29
C ASP A 920 -20.89 -27.18 6.39
N PRO A 921 -21.13 -27.31 5.07
CA PRO A 921 -21.03 -26.22 4.11
C PRO A 921 -21.90 -25.01 4.44
N TYR A 922 -23.01 -25.19 5.18
CA TYR A 922 -23.84 -24.06 5.60
C TYR A 922 -23.03 -23.01 6.36
N TYR A 923 -22.15 -23.42 7.26
CA TYR A 923 -21.35 -22.49 8.05
C TYR A 923 -20.29 -21.71 7.24
N ARG A 924 -20.08 -22.06 5.96
CA ARG A 924 -19.19 -21.33 5.05
C ARG A 924 -19.91 -20.25 4.25
N THR A 925 -21.24 -20.20 4.34
CA THR A 925 -22.04 -19.04 3.90
C THR A 925 -21.88 -17.88 4.89
N LEU A 926 -22.11 -16.65 4.46
CA LEU A 926 -22.05 -15.46 5.32
C LEU A 926 -23.00 -15.62 6.51
N ARG A 927 -24.25 -16.02 6.23
CA ARG A 927 -25.27 -16.23 7.26
C ARG A 927 -24.93 -17.41 8.17
N GLY A 928 -24.46 -18.52 7.60
CA GLY A 928 -24.08 -19.67 8.40
C GLY A 928 -22.90 -19.38 9.31
N PHE A 929 -21.91 -18.59 8.87
CA PHE A 929 -20.80 -18.19 9.73
C PHE A 929 -21.25 -17.33 10.91
N GLN A 930 -22.18 -16.39 10.70
CA GLN A 930 -22.80 -15.64 11.80
C GLN A 930 -23.49 -16.58 12.79
N VAL A 931 -24.26 -17.56 12.31
CA VAL A 931 -24.92 -18.58 13.14
C VAL A 931 -23.90 -19.44 13.89
N LEU A 932 -22.77 -19.79 13.26
CA LEU A 932 -21.69 -20.55 13.89
C LEU A 932 -21.09 -19.79 15.08
N VAL A 933 -20.81 -18.49 14.89
CA VAL A 933 -20.29 -17.61 15.94
C VAL A 933 -21.31 -17.45 17.06
N GLU A 934 -22.55 -17.10 16.74
CA GLU A 934 -23.63 -16.94 17.72
C GLU A 934 -23.85 -18.20 18.54
N LYS A 935 -23.83 -19.38 17.90
CA LYS A 935 -23.99 -20.66 18.60
C LYS A 935 -22.75 -21.03 19.42
N GLU A 936 -21.62 -21.29 18.76
CA GLU A 936 -20.49 -22.02 19.36
C GLU A 936 -19.62 -21.14 20.27
N TRP A 937 -19.67 -19.81 20.08
CA TRP A 937 -18.96 -18.82 20.87
C TRP A 937 -19.90 -18.07 21.82
N CYS A 938 -20.91 -17.39 21.28
CA CYS A 938 -21.75 -16.51 22.08
C CYS A 938 -22.67 -17.31 23.01
N ALA A 939 -23.52 -18.19 22.48
CA ALA A 939 -24.52 -18.93 23.25
C ALA A 939 -23.88 -19.95 24.20
N PHE A 940 -22.81 -20.61 23.75
CA PHE A 940 -22.02 -21.54 24.59
C PHE A 940 -21.08 -20.87 25.60
N GLY A 941 -21.11 -19.54 25.71
CA GLY A 941 -20.52 -18.80 26.82
C GLY A 941 -19.00 -18.68 26.77
N HIS A 942 -18.44 -18.41 25.59
CA HIS A 942 -17.10 -17.82 25.53
C HIS A 942 -17.12 -16.47 26.26
N GLN A 943 -16.16 -16.29 27.16
CA GLN A 943 -16.12 -15.13 28.06
C GLN A 943 -15.57 -13.88 27.34
N PHE A 944 -16.30 -13.35 26.36
CA PHE A 944 -15.83 -12.24 25.52
C PHE A 944 -15.46 -11.00 26.35
N ALA A 945 -16.32 -10.58 27.29
CA ALA A 945 -16.06 -9.41 28.11
C ALA A 945 -14.77 -9.57 28.94
N LEU A 946 -14.56 -10.73 29.55
CA LEU A 946 -13.37 -11.02 30.34
C LEU A 946 -12.10 -11.18 29.47
N ARG A 947 -12.19 -11.91 28.34
CA ARG A 947 -11.05 -12.19 27.46
C ARG A 947 -10.58 -10.95 26.71
N CYS A 948 -11.52 -10.11 26.30
CA CYS A 948 -11.28 -8.85 25.59
C CYS A 948 -11.14 -7.66 26.54
N GLY A 949 -11.46 -7.82 27.82
CA GLY A 949 -11.29 -6.80 28.86
C GLY A 949 -12.13 -5.55 28.63
N HIS A 950 -13.43 -5.69 28.33
CA HIS A 950 -14.33 -4.57 28.00
C HIS A 950 -14.59 -3.58 29.16
N ALA A 951 -14.28 -3.94 30.42
CA ALA A 951 -14.50 -3.08 31.60
C ALA A 951 -13.22 -2.73 32.38
N ARG A 952 -13.29 -1.67 33.21
CA ARG A 952 -12.18 -1.09 33.99
C ARG A 952 -11.59 -2.00 35.07
N SER A 953 -12.37 -2.92 35.63
CA SER A 953 -11.88 -3.86 36.66
C SER A 953 -10.78 -4.79 36.15
N ASP A 954 -10.56 -4.84 34.83
CA ASP A 954 -9.73 -5.87 34.19
C ASP A 954 -8.41 -5.38 33.60
N VAL A 955 -7.97 -4.14 33.83
CA VAL A 955 -6.78 -3.56 33.15
C VAL A 955 -5.50 -4.36 33.40
N SER A 956 -5.34 -4.98 34.59
CA SER A 956 -4.24 -5.88 34.93
C SER A 956 -4.61 -7.37 34.87
N ASN A 957 -5.73 -7.72 34.25
CA ASN A 957 -6.33 -9.05 34.39
C ASN A 957 -5.56 -10.12 33.58
N GLU A 958 -4.98 -11.08 34.31
CA GLU A 958 -4.30 -12.25 33.75
C GLU A 958 -5.25 -13.21 33.00
N GLN A 959 -6.55 -12.93 32.96
CA GLN A 959 -7.54 -13.69 32.19
C GLN A 959 -7.73 -13.17 30.75
N ARG A 960 -7.15 -12.01 30.39
CA ARG A 960 -7.18 -11.50 29.01
C ARG A 960 -6.36 -12.39 28.08
N SER A 961 -6.91 -12.69 26.90
CA SER A 961 -6.24 -13.52 25.88
C SER A 961 -6.99 -13.46 24.53
N PRO A 962 -6.27 -13.39 23.39
CA PRO A 962 -6.86 -13.23 22.05
C PRO A 962 -7.38 -14.57 21.48
N VAL A 963 -8.20 -15.30 22.24
CA VAL A 963 -8.68 -16.65 21.87
C VAL A 963 -9.53 -16.64 20.61
N PHE A 964 -10.45 -15.67 20.50
CA PHE A 964 -11.30 -15.51 19.32
C PHE A 964 -10.50 -15.02 18.10
N LEU A 965 -9.57 -14.08 18.29
CA LEU A 965 -8.70 -13.60 17.21
C LEU A 965 -7.80 -14.72 16.67
N LEU A 966 -7.24 -15.57 17.53
CA LEU A 966 -6.50 -16.77 17.12
C LEU A 966 -7.37 -17.72 16.28
N TRP A 967 -8.66 -17.83 16.59
CA TRP A 967 -9.59 -18.63 15.80
C TRP A 967 -9.91 -17.99 14.45
N LEU A 968 -10.10 -16.67 14.39
CA LEU A 968 -10.27 -15.93 13.14
C LEU A 968 -9.04 -16.10 12.22
N ASP A 969 -7.82 -16.08 12.77
CA ASP A 969 -6.61 -16.41 12.01
C ASP A 969 -6.69 -17.84 11.45
N CYS A 970 -7.09 -18.83 12.26
CA CYS A 970 -7.29 -20.20 11.76
C CYS A 970 -8.33 -20.29 10.63
N VAL A 971 -9.41 -19.50 10.69
CA VAL A 971 -10.41 -19.40 9.61
C VAL A 971 -9.80 -18.72 8.38
N TRP A 972 -9.00 -17.67 8.54
CA TRP A 972 -8.28 -17.04 7.44
C TRP A 972 -7.30 -18.01 6.77
N GLN A 973 -6.56 -18.83 7.52
CA GLN A 973 -5.73 -19.90 6.96
C GLN A 973 -6.56 -20.91 6.16
N TYR A 974 -7.79 -21.22 6.59
CA TYR A 974 -8.71 -22.08 5.86
C TYR A 974 -9.15 -21.45 4.54
N ILE A 975 -9.58 -20.18 4.55
CA ILE A 975 -9.94 -19.44 3.32
C ILE A 975 -8.76 -19.39 2.34
N ARG A 976 -7.54 -19.15 2.83
CA ARG A 976 -6.35 -19.12 1.97
C ARG A 976 -6.03 -20.44 1.28
N GLN A 977 -6.28 -21.56 1.97
CA GLN A 977 -6.09 -22.90 1.41
C GLN A 977 -7.26 -23.33 0.50
N TYR A 978 -8.46 -22.81 0.76
CA TYR A 978 -9.69 -23.14 0.06
C TYR A 978 -10.43 -21.86 -0.40
N PRO A 979 -9.87 -21.10 -1.36
CA PRO A 979 -10.34 -19.75 -1.69
C PRO A 979 -11.77 -19.68 -2.26
N THR A 980 -12.35 -20.80 -2.67
CA THR A 980 -13.68 -20.89 -3.28
C THR A 980 -14.74 -21.53 -2.37
N GLU A 981 -14.37 -21.99 -1.16
CA GLU A 981 -15.28 -22.75 -0.29
C GLU A 981 -16.11 -21.87 0.64
N CYS A 982 -15.76 -20.58 0.81
CA CYS A 982 -16.45 -19.64 1.68
C CYS A 982 -17.07 -18.49 0.88
N GLU A 983 -18.27 -18.07 1.26
CA GLU A 983 -18.98 -16.91 0.67
C GLU A 983 -18.41 -15.57 1.18
N PHE A 984 -17.84 -15.56 2.38
CA PHE A 984 -17.23 -14.38 3.01
C PHE A 984 -15.71 -14.33 2.76
N ASN A 985 -15.14 -13.13 2.92
CA ASN A 985 -13.74 -12.85 2.60
C ASN A 985 -12.94 -12.35 3.83
N GLU A 986 -11.67 -11.99 3.60
CA GLU A 986 -10.78 -11.44 4.63
C GLU A 986 -11.32 -10.16 5.27
N SER A 987 -11.92 -9.26 4.49
CA SER A 987 -12.49 -8.01 5.00
C SER A 987 -13.59 -8.25 6.03
N PHE A 988 -14.39 -9.31 5.86
CA PHE A 988 -15.39 -9.70 6.85
C PHE A 988 -14.75 -10.22 8.15
N LEU A 989 -13.69 -11.01 8.08
CA LEU A 989 -12.97 -11.47 9.27
C LEU A 989 -12.29 -10.32 10.01
N LEU A 990 -11.71 -9.36 9.30
CA LEU A 990 -11.15 -8.15 9.88
C LEU A 990 -12.23 -7.31 10.56
N ALA A 991 -13.41 -7.16 9.95
CA ALA A 991 -14.54 -6.47 10.58
C ALA A 991 -14.96 -7.13 11.91
N LEU A 992 -14.96 -8.47 11.99
CA LEU A 992 -15.21 -9.17 13.25
C LEU A 992 -14.08 -8.95 14.28
N ALA A 993 -12.83 -8.94 13.83
CA ALA A 993 -11.66 -8.69 14.68
C ALA A 993 -11.68 -7.27 15.27
N ASP A 994 -12.13 -6.27 14.52
CA ASP A 994 -12.31 -4.90 15.02
C ASP A 994 -13.50 -4.83 15.96
N HIS A 995 -14.64 -5.43 15.57
CA HIS A 995 -15.88 -5.27 16.29
C HIS A 995 -15.95 -6.08 17.60
N VAL A 996 -15.09 -7.08 17.80
CA VAL A 996 -14.95 -7.78 19.09
C VAL A 996 -14.45 -6.84 20.19
N TYR A 997 -13.69 -5.79 19.86
CA TYR A 997 -13.21 -4.80 20.82
C TYR A 997 -14.03 -3.51 20.79
N SER A 998 -14.69 -3.20 19.67
CA SER A 998 -15.36 -1.91 19.47
C SER A 998 -16.51 -1.62 20.45
N CYS A 999 -17.23 -2.67 20.87
CA CYS A 999 -18.51 -2.54 21.58
C CYS A 999 -19.50 -1.56 20.89
N LYS A 1000 -19.41 -1.44 19.55
CA LYS A 1000 -20.41 -0.74 18.74
C LYS A 1000 -21.73 -1.51 18.72
N PHE A 1001 -21.62 -2.84 18.71
CA PHE A 1001 -22.73 -3.78 18.70
C PHE A 1001 -22.74 -4.62 19.97
N GLY A 1002 -23.91 -5.14 20.35
CA GLY A 1002 -24.09 -5.98 21.54
C GLY A 1002 -23.62 -7.43 21.38
N THR A 1003 -23.27 -7.88 20.17
CA THR A 1003 -22.99 -9.29 19.84
C THR A 1003 -21.93 -9.93 20.73
N PHE A 1004 -20.79 -9.25 20.93
CA PHE A 1004 -19.66 -9.75 21.72
C PHE A 1004 -19.63 -9.18 23.15
N MET A 1005 -20.74 -8.61 23.63
CA MET A 1005 -20.84 -8.14 25.00
C MET A 1005 -21.09 -9.29 25.97
N PHE A 1006 -20.64 -9.10 27.22
CA PHE A 1006 -20.80 -10.03 28.34
C PHE A 1006 -20.13 -11.41 28.11
N ASP A 1007 -20.24 -12.31 29.09
CA ASP A 1007 -19.52 -13.59 29.10
C ASP A 1007 -20.41 -14.82 28.82
N CYS A 1008 -21.73 -14.68 28.84
CA CYS A 1008 -22.65 -15.76 28.49
C CYS A 1008 -24.02 -15.26 28.04
N GLU A 1009 -24.81 -16.17 27.45
CA GLU A 1009 -26.17 -15.88 26.98
C GLU A 1009 -27.09 -15.36 28.10
N ARG A 1010 -26.96 -15.82 29.34
CA ARG A 1010 -27.78 -15.34 30.47
C ARG A 1010 -27.54 -13.86 30.80
N GLN A 1011 -26.31 -13.38 30.59
CA GLN A 1011 -25.95 -11.99 30.90
C GLN A 1011 -26.36 -11.03 29.78
N ARG A 1012 -26.38 -11.51 28.53
CA ARG A 1012 -26.92 -10.81 27.36
C ARG A 1012 -28.44 -10.79 27.42
#